data_AF-A0A962QSN4-F1
#
_entry.id   AF-A0A962QSN4-F1
#
_cell.length_a   1.000
_cell.length_b   1.000
_cell.length_c   1.000
_cell.angle_alpha   90.00
_cell.angle_beta   90.00
_cell.angle_gamma   90.00
#
_symmetry.space_group_name_H-M   'P 1'
#
loop_
_entity.id
_entity.type
_entity.pdbx_description
1 polymer ?
#
loop_
_entity_poly.entity_id
_entity_poly.type
_entity_poly.pdbx_seq_one_letter_code
_entity_poly.pdbx_strand_id
1 'polypeptide(L)'
;FISVIGHSGCGKSTVLNIVAGLLQATAGGVLLENREVREPGPDRAVVFQNHSLLPWLSVYDNVRLAVDQVFRHSKSKAERDEWTRHNLELVNMSHALRRKPDEISGGMKQRVGIARALAMQPKVLLMDEPFGALDSLTRTHMQDSLMEIQAELNNTVIMITHDVDEAVLLSDRIVMMSNGPSATIGEILHVDLERPRNRLALAEDPSFNHYRAEVVKFLHERHRNPATPAAAGVSAEVPENVVRLPVSPLPVGASVAPVLEKRKLTLGFIPLTDCAPLVVAKEKGFFAAQGLDVELSRESSWANIRDKVCTGMLDGAQMLAAMPLATGLDNRHCQPMVTAMSLDLNGNAITVSKELFGRMLATGIDGLDTATGSARALKKVIDQDRLANRPKLSFAVVFPQSSHNYLLRYWMADAGIDPDEDVRLTVVPPPQVGHYLRAGLIAGCCVGEPWNTYAVSEGLGRTLITSHDIWNNHPEKVFAVTRSWAQGNPNTHQAVLMALLQACAWLDQADNRSQACELLSQGRYVNAPVDVLEKSLTGTLQFSSGEKPRKAPDYNVFHRYAANFPWRSHALWFLSQMMRWGQIESSVKVEDIAMSVYQPEVFRAAAQALNLPCPEHDYKLEGVHTAGWSLTAEGDSIAMGPDQFMDGRQFDVARLQSYIEGFAVSRLPRLDNESSTEIGDAPRGLAEKAI
;
A
#
# COMPACT_ATOMS: atom_id res chain seq x y z
N PHE A 1 24.92 -18.31 -10.14
CA PHE A 1 24.06 -17.34 -9.45
C PHE A 1 23.26 -18.06 -8.36
N ILE A 2 23.19 -17.51 -7.15
CA ILE A 2 22.49 -18.11 -6.00
C ILE A 2 21.50 -17.08 -5.45
N SER A 3 20.24 -17.48 -5.26
CA SER A 3 19.29 -16.66 -4.50
C SER A 3 19.01 -17.25 -3.13
N VAL A 4 18.77 -16.38 -2.15
CA VAL A 4 18.34 -16.73 -0.81
C VAL A 4 16.95 -16.15 -0.60
N ILE A 5 15.97 -17.02 -0.36
CA ILE A 5 14.57 -16.67 -0.14
C ILE A 5 14.08 -17.22 1.19
N GLY A 6 13.09 -16.56 1.80
CA GLY A 6 12.51 -16.95 3.08
C GLY A 6 11.76 -15.79 3.71
N HIS A 7 10.97 -16.06 4.76
CA HIS A 7 10.13 -15.06 5.41
C HIS A 7 10.91 -13.87 5.99
N SER A 8 10.21 -12.75 6.24
CA SER A 8 10.82 -11.62 6.93
C SER A 8 11.32 -12.05 8.32
N GLY A 9 12.50 -11.58 8.73
CA GLY A 9 13.09 -11.93 10.02
C GLY A 9 13.75 -13.31 10.12
N CYS A 10 13.85 -14.09 9.02
CA CYS A 10 14.59 -15.38 9.04
C CYS A 10 16.12 -15.22 8.94
N GLY A 11 16.66 -14.00 8.93
CA GLY A 11 18.11 -13.77 8.96
C GLY A 11 18.82 -13.79 7.61
N LYS A 12 18.12 -13.61 6.48
CA LYS A 12 18.74 -13.52 5.13
C LYS A 12 19.86 -12.48 5.08
N SER A 13 19.57 -11.24 5.46
CA SER A 13 20.56 -10.15 5.49
C SER A 13 21.69 -10.44 6.49
N THR A 14 21.41 -11.15 7.58
CA THR A 14 22.43 -11.62 8.53
C THR A 14 23.41 -12.57 7.85
N VAL A 15 22.91 -13.57 7.10
CA VAL A 15 23.74 -14.50 6.33
C VAL A 15 24.59 -13.74 5.32
N LEU A 16 24.00 -12.80 4.58
CA LEU A 16 24.73 -12.00 3.59
C LEU A 16 25.84 -11.14 4.25
N ASN A 17 25.57 -10.53 5.40
CA ASN A 17 26.57 -9.77 6.16
C ASN A 17 27.71 -10.64 6.72
N ILE A 18 27.41 -11.89 7.11
CA ILE A 18 28.44 -12.86 7.51
C ILE A 18 29.32 -13.21 6.31
N VAL A 19 28.72 -13.51 5.14
CA VAL A 19 29.49 -13.81 3.91
C VAL A 19 30.33 -12.61 3.48
N ALA A 20 29.84 -11.39 3.66
CA ALA A 20 30.59 -10.16 3.38
C ALA A 20 31.78 -9.94 4.33
N GLY A 21 31.81 -10.59 5.50
CA GLY A 21 32.77 -10.34 6.57
C GLY A 21 32.43 -9.12 7.43
N LEU A 22 31.21 -8.58 7.31
CA LEU A 22 30.71 -7.46 8.11
C LEU A 22 30.19 -7.90 9.48
N LEU A 23 29.77 -9.16 9.58
CA LEU A 23 29.38 -9.81 10.83
C LEU A 23 30.19 -11.09 11.03
N GLN A 24 30.57 -11.40 12.27
CA GLN A 24 31.19 -12.67 12.61
C GLN A 24 30.12 -13.73 12.89
N ALA A 25 30.34 -14.95 12.39
CA ALA A 25 29.50 -16.09 12.75
C ALA A 25 29.74 -16.49 14.22
N THR A 26 28.67 -16.78 14.96
CA THR A 26 28.78 -17.27 16.34
C THR A 26 29.37 -18.69 16.41
N ALA A 27 29.07 -19.52 15.39
CA ALA A 27 29.62 -20.85 15.23
C ALA A 27 29.86 -21.14 13.73
N GLY A 28 30.89 -21.91 13.41
CA GLY A 28 31.32 -22.14 12.03
C GLY A 28 32.08 -20.95 11.43
N GLY A 29 32.21 -20.92 10.11
CA GLY A 29 32.90 -19.85 9.39
C GLY A 29 32.59 -19.88 7.89
N VAL A 30 32.92 -18.78 7.20
CA VAL A 30 32.81 -18.68 5.74
C VAL A 30 34.20 -18.79 5.14
N LEU A 31 34.37 -19.66 4.15
CA LEU A 31 35.62 -19.79 3.40
C LEU A 31 35.43 -19.22 1.99
N LEU A 32 36.32 -18.33 1.58
CA LEU A 32 36.46 -17.91 0.18
C LEU A 32 37.86 -18.33 -0.30
N GLU A 33 37.91 -19.18 -1.33
CA GLU A 33 39.18 -19.75 -1.86
C GLU A 33 40.06 -20.38 -0.76
N ASN A 34 39.43 -21.20 0.11
CA ASN A 34 40.07 -21.86 1.26
C ASN A 34 40.67 -20.89 2.31
N ARG A 35 40.29 -19.62 2.30
CA ARG A 35 40.64 -18.64 3.34
C ARG A 35 39.41 -18.23 4.11
N GLU A 36 39.52 -18.21 5.43
CA GLU A 36 38.44 -17.79 6.30
C GLU A 36 38.17 -16.28 6.16
N VAL A 37 36.90 -15.93 5.93
CA VAL A 37 36.44 -14.56 5.83
C VAL A 37 36.21 -14.03 7.24
N ARG A 38 37.10 -13.13 7.69
CA ARG A 38 37.02 -12.47 9.00
C ARG A 38 36.78 -10.97 8.91
N GLU A 39 36.93 -10.37 7.73
CA GLU A 39 36.78 -8.94 7.53
C GLU A 39 36.28 -8.64 6.11
N PRO A 40 35.68 -7.47 5.85
CA PRO A 40 35.31 -7.07 4.51
C PRO A 40 36.56 -6.84 3.64
N GLY A 41 36.48 -7.21 2.35
CA GLY A 41 37.59 -7.11 1.41
C GLY A 41 37.11 -6.82 -0.01
N PRO A 42 37.99 -6.34 -0.91
CA PRO A 42 37.61 -5.94 -2.27
C PRO A 42 37.20 -7.12 -3.17
N ASP A 43 37.53 -8.34 -2.76
CA ASP A 43 37.12 -9.59 -3.37
C ASP A 43 35.61 -9.89 -3.20
N ARG A 44 34.93 -9.19 -2.30
CA ARG A 44 33.49 -9.28 -2.04
C ARG A 44 32.85 -7.90 -2.07
N ALA A 45 31.99 -7.63 -3.04
CA ALA A 45 31.25 -6.36 -3.09
C ALA A 45 29.81 -6.55 -2.61
N VAL A 46 29.29 -5.59 -1.84
CA VAL A 46 27.92 -5.63 -1.29
C VAL A 46 27.08 -4.50 -1.89
N VAL A 47 25.90 -4.85 -2.41
CA VAL A 47 24.83 -3.93 -2.76
C VAL A 47 23.75 -4.05 -1.68
N PHE A 48 23.65 -3.03 -0.82
CA PHE A 48 22.69 -2.99 0.28
C PHE A 48 21.30 -2.54 -0.19
N GLN A 49 20.26 -3.01 0.51
CA GLN A 49 18.86 -2.57 0.32
C GLN A 49 18.72 -1.05 0.49
N ASN A 50 19.44 -0.47 1.46
CA ASN A 50 19.64 0.97 1.53
C ASN A 50 20.84 1.34 0.65
N HIS A 51 20.57 2.11 -0.40
CA HIS A 51 21.50 2.50 -1.48
C HIS A 51 22.92 2.91 -1.05
N SER A 52 23.14 3.31 0.22
CA SER A 52 24.44 3.54 0.86
C SER A 52 25.42 4.38 0.02
N LEU A 53 24.88 5.31 -0.77
CA LEU A 53 25.66 6.28 -1.52
C LEU A 53 26.12 7.39 -0.58
N LEU A 54 27.32 7.90 -0.81
CA LEU A 54 27.85 9.02 -0.04
C LEU A 54 27.21 10.32 -0.57
N PRO A 55 26.40 11.02 0.24
CA PRO A 55 25.53 12.10 -0.23
C PRO A 55 26.32 13.34 -0.70
N TRP A 56 27.55 13.52 -0.22
CA TRP A 56 28.43 14.62 -0.63
C TRP A 56 29.20 14.35 -1.92
N LEU A 57 29.19 13.13 -2.46
CA LEU A 57 29.87 12.76 -3.69
C LEU A 57 28.89 12.76 -4.88
N SER A 58 29.35 13.11 -6.08
CA SER A 58 28.54 12.92 -7.29
C SER A 58 28.33 11.43 -7.61
N VAL A 59 27.46 11.11 -8.56
CA VAL A 59 27.29 9.76 -9.12
C VAL A 59 28.62 9.20 -9.60
N TYR A 60 29.36 10.00 -10.37
CA TYR A 60 30.70 9.64 -10.83
C TYR A 60 31.64 9.40 -9.65
N ASP A 61 31.67 10.31 -8.67
CA ASP A 61 32.60 10.22 -7.54
C ASP A 61 32.28 9.03 -6.62
N ASN A 62 31.00 8.65 -6.48
CA ASN A 62 30.59 7.47 -5.72
C ASN A 62 31.18 6.18 -6.30
N VAL A 63 31.17 6.03 -7.63
CA VAL A 63 31.78 4.87 -8.30
C VAL A 63 33.30 4.99 -8.33
N ARG A 64 33.81 6.20 -8.63
CA ARG A 64 35.25 6.49 -8.68
C ARG A 64 35.95 6.15 -7.38
N LEU A 65 35.31 6.39 -6.24
CA LEU A 65 35.85 6.07 -4.93
C LEU A 65 36.22 4.58 -4.81
N ALA A 66 35.34 3.68 -5.26
CA ALA A 66 35.60 2.24 -5.22
C ALA A 66 36.74 1.85 -6.18
N VAL A 67 36.74 2.42 -7.39
CA VAL A 67 37.83 2.23 -8.38
C VAL A 67 39.17 2.70 -7.82
N ASP A 68 39.20 3.86 -7.17
CA ASP A 68 40.40 4.45 -6.58
C ASP A 68 40.89 3.73 -5.33
N GLN A 69 40.03 2.94 -4.67
CA GLN A 69 40.42 2.12 -3.54
C GLN A 69 41.05 0.81 -4.01
N VAL A 70 40.53 0.21 -5.07
CA VAL A 70 41.00 -1.10 -5.58
C VAL A 70 42.18 -0.95 -6.54
N PHE A 71 42.14 0.02 -7.45
CA PHE A 71 43.08 0.11 -8.58
C PHE A 71 44.11 1.23 -8.46
N ARG A 72 44.27 1.84 -7.28
CA ARG A 72 45.20 2.97 -7.07
C ARG A 72 46.64 2.67 -7.51
N HIS A 73 47.07 1.44 -7.27
CA HIS A 73 48.45 0.99 -7.48
C HIS A 73 48.63 0.20 -8.79
N SER A 74 47.54 -0.13 -9.49
CA SER A 74 47.57 -0.98 -10.70
C SER A 74 47.09 -0.28 -11.98
N LYS A 75 46.33 0.82 -11.88
CA LYS A 75 45.85 1.60 -13.03
C LYS A 75 46.20 3.08 -12.90
N SER A 76 46.57 3.69 -14.03
CA SER A 76 46.79 5.13 -14.13
C SER A 76 45.51 5.93 -13.85
N LYS A 77 45.64 7.25 -13.65
CA LYS A 77 44.48 8.11 -13.39
C LYS A 77 43.47 8.12 -14.56
N ALA A 78 43.96 8.03 -15.79
CA ALA A 78 43.18 8.00 -17.02
C ALA A 78 42.41 6.67 -17.16
N GLU A 79 43.09 5.53 -16.98
CA GLU A 79 42.44 4.21 -17.02
C GLU A 79 41.36 4.06 -15.93
N ARG A 80 41.59 4.63 -14.73
CA ARG A 80 40.56 4.65 -13.68
C ARG A 80 39.36 5.53 -14.05
N ASP A 81 39.58 6.62 -14.78
CA ASP A 81 38.51 7.51 -15.25
C ASP A 81 37.64 6.81 -16.30
N GLU A 82 38.28 6.19 -17.28
CA GLU A 82 37.63 5.39 -18.32
C GLU A 82 36.85 4.23 -17.71
N TRP A 83 37.46 3.46 -16.81
CA TRP A 83 36.81 2.35 -16.10
C TRP A 83 35.59 2.79 -15.30
N THR A 84 35.66 3.95 -14.65
CA THR A 84 34.52 4.53 -13.91
C THR A 84 33.36 4.86 -14.85
N ARG A 85 33.64 5.49 -16.00
CA ARG A 85 32.59 5.82 -16.98
C ARG A 85 31.98 4.58 -17.60
N HIS A 86 32.81 3.61 -17.96
CA HIS A 86 32.35 2.33 -18.51
C HIS A 86 31.36 1.62 -17.56
N ASN A 87 31.68 1.52 -16.27
CA ASN A 87 30.76 0.89 -15.29
C ASN A 87 29.48 1.69 -15.07
N LEU A 88 29.51 3.01 -15.21
CA LEU A 88 28.30 3.84 -15.16
C LEU A 88 27.47 3.72 -16.44
N GLU A 89 28.09 3.47 -17.58
CA GLU A 89 27.41 3.22 -18.84
C GLU A 89 26.67 1.89 -18.83
N LEU A 90 27.28 0.83 -18.28
CA LEU A 90 26.66 -0.50 -18.12
C LEU A 90 25.33 -0.45 -17.34
N VAL A 91 25.18 0.50 -16.42
CA VAL A 91 23.94 0.68 -15.64
C VAL A 91 23.11 1.87 -16.13
N ASN A 92 23.37 2.36 -17.35
CA ASN A 92 22.68 3.48 -17.99
C ASN A 92 22.64 4.76 -17.13
N MET A 93 23.78 5.12 -16.52
CA MET A 93 23.95 6.30 -15.66
C MET A 93 24.86 7.38 -16.28
N SER A 94 25.25 7.24 -17.55
CA SER A 94 26.09 8.20 -18.28
C SER A 94 25.51 9.62 -18.35
N HIS A 95 24.19 9.77 -18.30
CA HIS A 95 23.51 11.08 -18.36
C HIS A 95 23.53 11.83 -17.02
N ALA A 96 23.88 11.18 -15.91
CA ALA A 96 23.74 11.73 -14.55
C ALA A 96 25.07 11.81 -13.77
N LEU A 97 26.22 11.70 -14.46
CA LEU A 97 27.56 11.61 -13.86
C LEU A 97 27.85 12.68 -12.79
N ARG A 98 27.42 13.92 -13.02
CA ARG A 98 27.69 15.07 -12.14
C ARG A 98 26.65 15.30 -11.06
N ARG A 99 25.51 14.62 -11.13
CA ARG A 99 24.43 14.77 -10.13
C ARG A 99 24.86 14.14 -8.81
N LYS A 100 24.36 14.67 -7.70
CA LYS A 100 24.51 14.09 -6.35
C LYS A 100 23.37 13.10 -6.07
N PRO A 101 23.53 12.18 -5.09
CA PRO A 101 22.48 11.24 -4.71
C PRO A 101 21.11 11.91 -4.51
N ASP A 102 21.03 13.07 -3.87
CA ASP A 102 19.73 13.72 -3.59
C ASP A 102 19.04 14.31 -4.83
N GLU A 103 19.73 14.37 -5.96
CA GLU A 103 19.25 14.88 -7.25
C GLU A 103 18.81 13.76 -8.21
N ILE A 104 18.86 12.50 -7.76
CA ILE A 104 18.53 11.32 -8.56
C ILE A 104 17.49 10.43 -7.85
N SER A 105 16.68 9.70 -8.61
CA SER A 105 15.61 8.85 -8.07
C SER A 105 16.17 7.67 -7.26
N GLY A 106 15.34 7.04 -6.42
CA GLY A 106 15.74 5.80 -5.71
C GLY A 106 16.30 4.74 -6.64
N GLY A 107 15.63 4.50 -7.78
CA GLY A 107 16.14 3.55 -8.77
C GLY A 107 17.47 3.96 -9.41
N MET A 108 17.69 5.26 -9.66
CA MET A 108 19.01 5.75 -10.10
C MET A 108 20.06 5.54 -9.01
N LYS A 109 19.74 5.79 -7.73
CA LYS A 109 20.66 5.51 -6.61
C LYS A 109 21.05 4.03 -6.57
N GLN A 110 20.09 3.15 -6.84
CA GLN A 110 20.32 1.70 -6.84
C GLN A 110 21.27 1.28 -7.96
N ARG A 111 21.06 1.81 -9.17
CA ARG A 111 21.96 1.58 -10.31
C ARG A 111 23.38 2.05 -10.04
N VAL A 112 23.55 3.19 -9.38
CA VAL A 112 24.87 3.68 -8.96
C VAL A 112 25.51 2.79 -7.90
N GLY A 113 24.71 2.26 -6.96
CA GLY A 113 25.17 1.27 -5.98
C GLY A 113 25.70 -0.01 -6.64
N ILE A 114 24.97 -0.52 -7.64
CA ILE A 114 25.37 -1.68 -8.44
C ILE A 114 26.65 -1.38 -9.24
N ALA A 115 26.71 -0.25 -9.96
CA ALA A 115 27.91 0.14 -10.71
C ALA A 115 29.14 0.28 -9.80
N ARG A 116 28.98 0.84 -8.60
CA ARG A 116 30.07 0.95 -7.62
C ARG A 116 30.58 -0.43 -7.18
N ALA A 117 29.69 -1.39 -6.97
CA ALA A 117 30.05 -2.76 -6.60
C ALA A 117 30.74 -3.50 -7.76
N LEU A 118 30.21 -3.40 -8.97
CA LEU A 118 30.79 -4.02 -10.17
C LEU A 118 32.15 -3.44 -10.53
N ALA A 119 32.32 -2.13 -10.35
CA ALA A 119 33.56 -1.44 -10.67
C ALA A 119 34.76 -1.92 -9.85
N MET A 120 34.54 -2.64 -8.73
CA MET A 120 35.59 -3.27 -7.92
C MET A 120 36.12 -4.59 -8.52
N GLN A 121 35.46 -5.15 -9.54
CA GLN A 121 35.70 -6.51 -10.07
C GLN A 121 35.72 -7.60 -8.98
N PRO A 122 34.64 -7.72 -8.18
CA PRO A 122 34.61 -8.66 -7.07
C PRO A 122 34.52 -10.11 -7.57
N LYS A 123 35.11 -11.04 -6.82
CA LYS A 123 34.95 -12.49 -7.03
C LYS A 123 33.53 -12.93 -6.63
N VAL A 124 32.99 -12.31 -5.59
CA VAL A 124 31.63 -12.54 -5.10
C VAL A 124 30.85 -11.22 -5.03
N LEU A 125 29.74 -11.14 -5.75
CA LEU A 125 28.80 -10.03 -5.68
C LEU A 125 27.63 -10.42 -4.77
N LEU A 126 27.46 -9.67 -3.69
CA LEU A 126 26.43 -9.88 -2.68
C LEU A 126 25.37 -8.78 -2.84
N MET A 127 24.10 -9.14 -2.99
CA MET A 127 23.03 -8.16 -3.21
C MET A 127 21.86 -8.43 -2.29
N ASP A 128 21.45 -7.42 -1.52
CA ASP A 128 20.29 -7.48 -0.64
C ASP A 128 19.11 -6.71 -1.25
N GLU A 129 18.11 -7.44 -1.76
CA GLU A 129 16.94 -6.93 -2.47
C GLU A 129 17.26 -5.87 -3.54
N PRO A 130 18.13 -6.19 -4.51
CA PRO A 130 18.71 -5.18 -5.41
C PRO A 130 17.69 -4.48 -6.31
N PHE A 131 16.49 -5.05 -6.48
CA PHE A 131 15.47 -4.55 -7.39
C PHE A 131 14.18 -4.08 -6.72
N GLY A 132 14.07 -4.19 -5.39
CA GLY A 132 12.84 -3.87 -4.65
C GLY A 132 12.40 -2.40 -4.76
N ALA A 133 13.35 -1.49 -4.97
CA ALA A 133 13.10 -0.04 -5.13
C ALA A 133 12.89 0.41 -6.59
N LEU A 134 12.86 -0.53 -7.56
CA LEU A 134 12.72 -0.23 -8.99
C LEU A 134 11.27 -0.44 -9.46
N ASP A 135 10.82 0.41 -10.38
CA ASP A 135 9.59 0.17 -11.16
C ASP A 135 9.76 -1.05 -12.08
N SER A 136 8.64 -1.62 -12.54
CA SER A 136 8.63 -2.91 -13.25
C SER A 136 9.46 -2.93 -14.55
N LEU A 137 9.49 -1.83 -15.30
CA LEU A 137 10.23 -1.76 -16.56
C LEU A 137 11.73 -1.62 -16.29
N THR A 138 12.10 -0.70 -15.39
CA THR A 138 13.50 -0.50 -14.98
C THR A 138 14.06 -1.77 -14.33
N ARG A 139 13.27 -2.45 -13.50
CA ARG A 139 13.62 -3.73 -12.88
C ARG A 139 13.97 -4.77 -13.93
N THR A 140 13.12 -4.94 -14.93
CA THR A 140 13.33 -5.91 -16.02
C THR A 140 14.65 -5.67 -16.74
N HIS A 141 14.87 -4.43 -17.18
CA HIS A 141 16.10 -4.06 -17.88
C HIS A 141 17.36 -4.27 -17.02
N MET A 142 17.29 -3.97 -15.72
CA MET A 142 18.41 -4.17 -14.81
C MET A 142 18.71 -5.65 -14.54
N GLN A 143 17.69 -6.50 -14.49
CA GLN A 143 17.87 -7.94 -14.35
C GLN A 143 18.57 -8.53 -15.57
N ASP A 144 18.15 -8.14 -16.76
CA ASP A 144 18.77 -8.56 -18.02
C ASP A 144 20.24 -8.09 -18.08
N SER A 145 20.48 -6.82 -17.78
CA SER A 145 21.84 -6.25 -17.72
C SER A 145 22.72 -7.00 -16.72
N LEU A 146 22.19 -7.37 -15.54
CA LEU A 146 22.95 -8.10 -14.53
C LEU A 146 23.27 -9.52 -14.98
N MET A 147 22.37 -10.20 -15.71
CA MET A 147 22.63 -11.51 -16.29
C MET A 147 23.74 -11.45 -17.35
N GLU A 148 23.70 -10.43 -18.22
CA GLU A 148 24.74 -10.20 -19.23
C GLU A 148 26.10 -9.93 -18.58
N ILE A 149 26.15 -9.02 -17.61
CA ILE A 149 27.37 -8.68 -16.87
C ILE A 149 27.92 -9.89 -16.12
N GLN A 150 27.06 -10.68 -15.48
CA GLN A 150 27.49 -11.89 -14.77
C GLN A 150 28.04 -12.95 -15.72
N ALA A 151 27.46 -13.08 -16.92
CA ALA A 151 27.96 -13.97 -17.96
C ALA A 151 29.34 -13.54 -18.46
N GLU A 152 29.61 -12.24 -18.57
CA GLU A 152 30.91 -11.70 -18.96
C GLU A 152 31.96 -11.83 -17.85
N LEU A 153 31.63 -11.43 -16.62
CA LEU A 153 32.57 -11.42 -15.50
C LEU A 153 32.81 -12.81 -14.88
N ASN A 154 31.91 -13.77 -15.14
CA ASN A 154 31.92 -15.12 -14.59
C ASN A 154 32.15 -15.16 -13.06
N ASN A 155 31.61 -14.17 -12.35
CA ASN A 155 31.71 -14.06 -10.91
C ASN A 155 30.54 -14.76 -10.19
N THR A 156 30.72 -15.06 -8.90
CA THR A 156 29.65 -15.66 -8.10
C THR A 156 28.73 -14.56 -7.59
N VAL A 157 27.44 -14.63 -7.91
CA VAL A 157 26.43 -13.70 -7.42
C VAL A 157 25.55 -14.38 -6.39
N ILE A 158 25.42 -13.78 -5.19
CA ILE A 158 24.48 -14.17 -4.14
C ILE A 158 23.48 -13.03 -3.97
N MET A 159 22.20 -13.32 -4.18
CA MET A 159 21.13 -12.34 -4.10
C MET A 159 20.11 -12.74 -3.04
N ILE A 160 19.65 -11.77 -2.26
CA ILE A 160 18.43 -11.91 -1.47
C ILE A 160 17.30 -11.27 -2.28
N THR A 161 16.21 -12.01 -2.47
CA THR A 161 14.99 -11.49 -3.06
C THR A 161 13.78 -12.07 -2.34
N HIS A 162 12.67 -11.32 -2.37
CA HIS A 162 11.34 -11.79 -1.97
C HIS A 162 10.48 -12.16 -3.18
N ASP A 163 10.97 -11.94 -4.40
CA ASP A 163 10.26 -12.22 -5.64
C ASP A 163 10.67 -13.60 -6.17
N VAL A 164 9.67 -14.47 -6.34
CA VAL A 164 9.87 -15.85 -6.80
C VAL A 164 10.33 -15.88 -8.26
N ASP A 165 9.81 -14.98 -9.09
CA ASP A 165 10.11 -14.94 -10.51
C ASP A 165 11.57 -14.51 -10.71
N GLU A 166 12.03 -13.55 -9.91
CA GLU A 166 13.44 -13.16 -9.87
C GLU A 166 14.34 -14.32 -9.45
N ALA A 167 13.95 -15.05 -8.40
CA ALA A 167 14.73 -16.16 -7.88
C ALA A 167 14.90 -17.26 -8.93
N VAL A 168 13.82 -17.65 -9.62
CA VAL A 168 13.85 -18.68 -10.66
C VAL A 168 14.55 -18.17 -11.92
N LEU A 169 14.29 -16.93 -12.34
CA LEU A 169 14.90 -16.36 -13.55
C LEU A 169 16.41 -16.22 -13.42
N LEU A 170 16.92 -15.71 -12.30
CA LEU A 170 18.33 -15.35 -12.16
C LEU A 170 19.21 -16.49 -11.66
N SER A 171 18.66 -17.42 -10.87
CA SER A 171 19.48 -18.34 -10.05
C SER A 171 19.66 -19.70 -10.68
N ASP A 172 20.84 -20.30 -10.46
CA ASP A 172 21.06 -21.73 -10.70
C ASP A 172 20.74 -22.55 -9.44
N ARG A 173 20.76 -21.89 -8.27
CA ARG A 173 20.43 -22.47 -6.96
C ARG A 173 19.62 -21.48 -6.14
N ILE A 174 18.50 -21.93 -5.58
CA ILE A 174 17.66 -21.16 -4.69
C ILE A 174 17.73 -21.80 -3.31
N VAL A 175 18.34 -21.10 -2.36
CA VAL A 175 18.44 -21.49 -0.95
C VAL A 175 17.22 -20.96 -0.23
N MET A 176 16.36 -21.86 0.23
CA MET A 176 15.12 -21.52 0.89
C MET A 176 15.28 -21.68 2.41
N MET A 177 15.21 -20.57 3.14
CA MET A 177 15.39 -20.52 4.59
C MET A 177 14.07 -20.79 5.33
N SER A 178 14.15 -21.49 6.46
CA SER A 178 13.01 -21.70 7.36
C SER A 178 12.64 -20.40 8.11
N ASN A 179 11.58 -20.44 8.92
CA ASN A 179 11.11 -19.27 9.65
C ASN A 179 12.08 -18.85 10.77
N GLY A 180 12.17 -17.55 11.01
CA GLY A 180 12.93 -16.98 12.14
C GLY A 180 12.22 -17.18 13.49
N PRO A 181 12.88 -16.85 14.62
CA PRO A 181 14.21 -16.24 14.73
C PRO A 181 15.39 -17.24 14.70
N SER A 182 15.14 -18.56 14.72
CA SER A 182 16.17 -19.62 14.66
C SER A 182 16.11 -20.37 13.33
N ALA A 183 16.14 -19.60 12.23
CA ALA A 183 16.02 -20.16 10.89
C ALA A 183 17.27 -20.96 10.49
N THR A 184 17.06 -22.04 9.76
CA THR A 184 18.10 -22.83 9.08
C THR A 184 17.79 -22.87 7.58
N ILE A 185 18.69 -23.46 6.79
CA ILE A 185 18.34 -23.84 5.41
C ILE A 185 17.28 -24.93 5.50
N GLY A 186 16.11 -24.69 4.91
CA GLY A 186 15.05 -25.69 4.83
C GLY A 186 15.23 -26.59 3.63
N GLU A 187 15.45 -25.99 2.45
CA GLU A 187 15.63 -26.71 1.20
C GLU A 187 16.51 -25.90 0.23
N ILE A 188 17.17 -26.60 -0.70
CA ILE A 188 17.95 -25.99 -1.78
C ILE A 188 17.40 -26.52 -3.09
N LEU A 189 16.73 -25.65 -3.85
CA LEU A 189 16.22 -25.97 -5.17
C LEU A 189 17.30 -25.69 -6.21
N HIS A 190 17.60 -26.69 -7.05
CA HIS A 190 18.47 -26.55 -8.22
C HIS A 190 17.61 -26.18 -9.43
N VAL A 191 18.02 -25.15 -10.17
CA VAL A 191 17.27 -24.61 -11.32
C VAL A 191 18.06 -24.91 -12.59
N ASP A 192 17.71 -26.01 -13.24
CA ASP A 192 18.37 -26.49 -14.46
C ASP A 192 17.72 -25.89 -15.72
N LEU A 193 17.70 -24.55 -15.79
CA LEU A 193 17.26 -23.80 -16.97
C LEU A 193 18.47 -23.29 -17.75
N GLU A 194 18.49 -23.55 -19.06
CA GLU A 194 19.58 -23.16 -19.96
C GLU A 194 19.77 -21.63 -20.02
N ARG A 195 21.03 -21.19 -20.08
CA ARG A 195 21.41 -19.78 -20.22
C ARG A 195 21.79 -19.50 -21.68
N PRO A 196 21.43 -18.33 -22.26
CA PRO A 196 20.77 -17.19 -21.64
C PRO A 196 19.26 -17.39 -21.46
N ARG A 197 18.74 -16.98 -20.31
CA ARG A 197 17.33 -17.17 -19.94
C ARG A 197 16.50 -16.02 -20.50
N ASN A 198 15.80 -16.27 -21.61
CA ASN A 198 14.91 -15.28 -22.20
C ASN A 198 13.54 -15.31 -21.50
N ARG A 199 13.15 -14.20 -20.87
CA ARG A 199 11.91 -14.09 -20.10
C ARG A 199 10.65 -14.41 -20.91
N LEU A 200 10.57 -13.91 -22.15
CA LEU A 200 9.39 -14.13 -23.00
C LEU A 200 9.25 -15.59 -23.40
N ALA A 201 10.37 -16.27 -23.67
CA ALA A 201 10.37 -17.70 -23.96
C ALA A 201 10.03 -18.55 -22.72
N LEU A 202 10.50 -18.13 -21.54
CA LEU A 202 10.28 -18.85 -20.27
C LEU A 202 8.89 -18.64 -19.66
N ALA A 203 8.14 -17.61 -20.10
CA ALA A 203 6.81 -17.32 -19.56
C ALA A 203 5.84 -18.51 -19.71
N GLU A 204 5.96 -19.27 -20.79
CA GLU A 204 5.15 -20.46 -21.08
C GLU A 204 5.91 -21.78 -20.85
N ASP A 205 7.17 -21.73 -20.38
CA ASP A 205 7.99 -22.92 -20.18
C ASP A 205 7.49 -23.75 -18.98
N PRO A 206 7.17 -25.04 -19.16
CA PRO A 206 6.67 -25.89 -18.08
C PRO A 206 7.67 -26.08 -16.93
N SER A 207 8.97 -26.10 -17.22
CA SER A 207 10.03 -26.28 -16.22
C SER A 207 10.17 -25.01 -15.37
N PHE A 208 10.09 -23.82 -15.99
CA PHE A 208 10.05 -22.55 -15.27
C PHE A 208 8.87 -22.50 -14.29
N ASN A 209 7.68 -22.87 -14.76
CA ASN A 209 6.48 -22.92 -13.92
C ASN A 209 6.57 -23.97 -12.80
N HIS A 210 7.23 -25.10 -13.05
CA HIS A 210 7.50 -26.11 -12.03
C HIS A 210 8.40 -25.56 -10.91
N TYR A 211 9.52 -24.94 -11.25
CA TYR A 211 10.42 -24.35 -10.25
C TYR A 211 9.74 -23.24 -9.43
N ARG A 212 8.93 -22.39 -10.07
CA ARG A 212 8.11 -21.41 -9.37
C ARG A 212 7.16 -22.07 -8.37
N ALA A 213 6.48 -23.13 -8.80
CA ALA A 213 5.55 -23.86 -7.94
C ALA A 213 6.25 -24.46 -6.72
N GLU A 214 7.45 -25.05 -6.86
CA GLU A 214 8.23 -25.59 -5.74
C GLU A 214 8.66 -24.50 -4.75
N VAL A 215 9.14 -23.35 -5.23
CA VAL A 215 9.52 -22.23 -4.35
C VAL A 215 8.28 -21.70 -3.60
N VAL A 216 7.16 -21.51 -4.28
CA VAL A 216 5.91 -21.06 -3.66
C VAL A 216 5.39 -22.07 -2.64
N LYS A 217 5.42 -23.35 -2.99
CA LYS A 217 5.00 -24.46 -2.12
C LYS A 217 5.84 -24.50 -0.85
N PHE A 218 7.17 -24.39 -0.95
CA PHE A 218 8.05 -24.34 0.21
C PHE A 218 7.70 -23.18 1.15
N LEU A 219 7.50 -21.97 0.58
CA LEU A 219 7.13 -20.79 1.37
C LEU A 219 5.77 -20.98 2.07
N HIS A 220 4.79 -21.61 1.40
CA HIS A 220 3.46 -21.86 1.96
C HIS A 220 3.42 -22.99 3.01
N GLU A 221 4.04 -24.15 2.75
CA GLU A 221 3.98 -25.32 3.65
C GLU A 221 4.58 -25.04 5.03
N ARG A 222 5.61 -24.20 5.10
CA ARG A 222 6.27 -23.81 6.35
C ARG A 222 5.63 -22.60 7.02
N HIS A 223 4.74 -21.87 6.34
CA HIS A 223 3.87 -20.86 6.96
C HIS A 223 2.81 -21.53 7.86
N ARG A 224 2.37 -22.74 7.51
CA ARG A 224 1.40 -23.54 8.29
C ARG A 224 1.93 -24.14 9.60
N ASN A 225 3.25 -24.33 9.73
CA ASN A 225 3.86 -25.00 10.89
C ASN A 225 4.96 -24.15 11.56
N PRO A 226 4.63 -23.10 12.33
CA PRO A 226 5.57 -22.51 13.28
C PRO A 226 5.76 -23.50 14.45
N ALA A 227 6.87 -24.24 14.41
CA ALA A 227 7.49 -25.01 15.51
C ALA A 227 6.59 -25.35 16.74
N THR A 228 5.92 -26.51 16.70
CA THR A 228 5.64 -27.24 17.94
C THR A 228 6.83 -28.17 18.20
N PRO A 229 7.59 -28.02 19.29
CA PRO A 229 8.53 -29.05 19.70
C PRO A 229 7.73 -30.32 20.00
N ALA A 230 8.16 -31.46 19.46
CA ALA A 230 7.59 -32.75 19.79
C ALA A 230 7.65 -32.96 21.31
N ALA A 231 6.50 -32.87 21.97
CA ALA A 231 6.30 -33.24 23.36
C ALA A 231 5.29 -34.37 23.42
N ALA A 232 5.69 -35.41 24.15
CA ALA A 232 5.00 -36.67 24.35
C ALA A 232 3.55 -36.49 24.83
N GLY A 233 2.73 -37.48 24.48
CA GLY A 233 1.30 -37.49 24.71
C GLY A 233 0.89 -37.19 26.15
N VAL A 234 -0.04 -36.25 26.29
CA VAL A 234 -0.91 -36.11 27.44
C VAL A 234 -2.30 -35.76 26.92
N SER A 235 -3.23 -36.70 27.09
CA SER A 235 -4.67 -36.47 26.97
C SER A 235 -5.11 -35.45 28.01
N ALA A 236 -5.68 -34.32 27.58
CA ALA A 236 -6.25 -33.33 28.49
C ALA A 236 -7.76 -33.20 28.23
N GLU A 237 -8.53 -33.61 29.22
CA GLU A 237 -9.96 -33.39 29.38
C GLU A 237 -10.27 -31.89 29.50
N VAL A 238 -11.43 -31.48 28.97
CA VAL A 238 -11.95 -30.11 29.05
C VAL A 238 -12.65 -29.93 30.41
N PRO A 239 -12.33 -28.90 31.21
CA PRO A 239 -13.11 -28.60 32.42
C PRO A 239 -14.44 -27.94 32.03
N GLU A 240 -15.54 -28.55 32.46
CA GLU A 240 -16.87 -27.94 32.50
C GLU A 240 -16.86 -26.76 33.48
N ASN A 241 -16.97 -25.53 32.96
CA ASN A 241 -17.77 -24.43 33.52
C ASN A 241 -17.53 -23.15 32.71
N VAL A 242 -18.22 -23.03 31.58
CA VAL A 242 -18.46 -21.74 30.91
C VAL A 242 -19.96 -21.50 30.95
N VAL A 243 -20.36 -20.48 31.70
CA VAL A 243 -21.75 -20.01 31.77
C VAL A 243 -22.15 -19.50 30.38
N ARG A 244 -23.00 -20.27 29.68
CA ARG A 244 -23.63 -19.85 28.43
C ARG A 244 -24.82 -18.95 28.75
N LEU A 245 -24.80 -17.71 28.26
CA LEU A 245 -26.00 -16.87 28.23
C LEU A 245 -26.95 -17.38 27.13
N PRO A 246 -28.28 -17.42 27.36
CA PRO A 246 -29.23 -17.96 26.41
C PRO A 246 -29.47 -16.97 25.27
N VAL A 247 -29.12 -17.36 24.05
CA VAL A 247 -29.62 -16.74 22.81
C VAL A 247 -30.76 -17.64 22.31
N SER A 248 -31.99 -17.15 22.31
CA SER A 248 -33.13 -17.91 21.79
C SER A 248 -32.98 -18.12 20.29
N PRO A 249 -33.14 -19.35 19.77
CA PRO A 249 -33.16 -19.60 18.33
C PRO A 249 -34.49 -19.14 17.73
N LEU A 250 -34.42 -18.35 16.65
CA LEU A 250 -35.57 -18.11 15.77
C LEU A 250 -35.92 -19.40 15.00
N PRO A 251 -37.19 -19.61 14.60
CA PRO A 251 -37.58 -20.81 13.88
C PRO A 251 -37.04 -20.77 12.45
N VAL A 252 -36.22 -21.76 12.08
CA VAL A 252 -35.69 -21.91 10.72
C VAL A 252 -36.60 -22.84 9.93
N GLY A 253 -37.31 -22.29 8.94
CA GLY A 253 -37.82 -23.08 7.82
C GLY A 253 -36.64 -23.63 7.03
N ALA A 254 -36.63 -24.94 6.78
CA ALA A 254 -35.52 -25.64 6.13
C ALA A 254 -35.29 -25.15 4.69
N SER A 255 -34.36 -24.21 4.53
CA SER A 255 -33.63 -23.96 3.29
C SER A 255 -32.30 -24.69 3.39
N VAL A 256 -31.97 -25.54 2.41
CA VAL A 256 -30.67 -26.21 2.33
C VAL A 256 -29.63 -25.13 2.08
N ALA A 257 -28.72 -24.90 3.04
CA ALA A 257 -27.66 -23.93 2.89
C ALA A 257 -26.85 -24.22 1.61
N PRO A 258 -26.57 -23.22 0.75
CA PRO A 258 -25.90 -23.45 -0.52
C PRO A 258 -24.50 -24.04 -0.32
N VAL A 259 -24.11 -24.94 -1.22
CA VAL A 259 -22.80 -25.60 -1.18
C VAL A 259 -21.72 -24.61 -1.62
N LEU A 260 -20.75 -24.33 -0.74
CA LEU A 260 -19.61 -23.47 -1.06
C LEU A 260 -18.71 -24.11 -2.11
N GLU A 261 -18.37 -23.35 -3.14
CA GLU A 261 -17.46 -23.74 -4.22
C GLU A 261 -16.02 -23.87 -3.72
N LYS A 262 -15.60 -22.96 -2.83
CA LYS A 262 -14.26 -22.95 -2.23
C LYS A 262 -14.35 -22.64 -0.74
N ARG A 263 -13.87 -23.57 0.10
CA ARG A 263 -13.89 -23.39 1.57
C ARG A 263 -12.61 -22.80 2.14
N LYS A 264 -11.47 -23.15 1.56
CA LYS A 264 -10.15 -22.70 2.01
C LYS A 264 -9.77 -21.45 1.26
N LEU A 265 -9.60 -20.34 1.95
CA LEU A 265 -9.32 -19.04 1.36
C LEU A 265 -8.07 -18.43 1.96
N THR A 266 -7.28 -17.74 1.15
CA THR A 266 -6.19 -16.87 1.63
C THR A 266 -6.54 -15.42 1.32
N LEU A 267 -6.74 -14.61 2.37
CA LEU A 267 -7.15 -13.21 2.25
C LEU A 267 -6.04 -12.24 2.69
N GLY A 268 -5.71 -11.28 1.84
CA GLY A 268 -4.66 -10.29 2.12
C GLY A 268 -5.12 -9.10 2.97
N PHE A 269 -4.21 -8.55 3.78
CA PHE A 269 -4.42 -7.29 4.48
C PHE A 269 -3.12 -6.49 4.67
N ILE A 270 -3.25 -5.18 4.87
CA ILE A 270 -2.16 -4.29 5.30
C ILE A 270 -2.31 -4.04 6.81
N PRO A 271 -1.23 -4.00 7.61
CA PRO A 271 -1.29 -3.75 9.05
C PRO A 271 -1.73 -2.31 9.35
N LEU A 272 -3.05 -2.11 9.34
CA LEU A 272 -3.78 -0.89 9.64
C LEU A 272 -4.97 -1.26 10.52
N THR A 273 -5.52 -0.28 11.23
CA THR A 273 -6.74 -0.43 12.02
C THR A 273 -7.90 -0.95 11.18
N ASP A 274 -7.99 -0.55 9.91
CA ASP A 274 -9.08 -0.91 9.01
C ASP A 274 -9.04 -2.39 8.56
N CYS A 275 -7.99 -3.15 8.91
CA CYS A 275 -7.99 -4.60 8.71
C CYS A 275 -8.80 -5.36 9.78
N ALA A 276 -9.29 -4.65 10.80
CA ALA A 276 -10.05 -5.21 11.90
C ALA A 276 -11.21 -6.12 11.47
N PRO A 277 -12.02 -5.82 10.44
CA PRO A 277 -13.09 -6.72 10.02
C PRO A 277 -12.59 -8.13 9.64
N LEU A 278 -11.45 -8.24 8.95
CA LEU A 278 -10.87 -9.53 8.58
C LEU A 278 -10.35 -10.28 9.81
N VAL A 279 -9.62 -9.58 10.68
CA VAL A 279 -9.05 -10.15 11.91
C VAL A 279 -10.14 -10.63 12.85
N VAL A 280 -11.15 -9.80 13.10
CA VAL A 280 -12.31 -10.16 13.93
C VAL A 280 -13.10 -11.30 13.31
N ALA A 281 -13.36 -11.28 11.99
CA ALA A 281 -14.04 -12.38 11.32
C ALA A 281 -13.34 -13.73 11.50
N LYS A 282 -12.00 -13.73 11.51
CA LYS A 282 -11.20 -14.92 11.78
C LYS A 282 -11.23 -15.33 13.25
N GLU A 283 -10.84 -14.44 14.15
CA GLU A 283 -10.61 -14.76 15.58
C GLU A 283 -11.92 -14.98 16.36
N LYS A 284 -13.02 -14.35 15.92
CA LYS A 284 -14.37 -14.59 16.49
C LYS A 284 -15.10 -15.76 15.83
N GLY A 285 -14.51 -16.39 14.82
CA GLY A 285 -15.09 -17.54 14.13
C GLY A 285 -16.26 -17.21 13.21
N PHE A 286 -16.46 -15.94 12.81
CA PHE A 286 -17.51 -15.58 11.84
C PHE A 286 -17.27 -16.25 10.49
N PHE A 287 -16.03 -16.38 10.03
CA PHE A 287 -15.73 -17.17 8.82
C PHE A 287 -16.09 -18.65 8.99
N ALA A 288 -15.71 -19.25 10.12
CA ALA A 288 -15.99 -20.65 10.40
C ALA A 288 -17.50 -20.93 10.50
N ALA A 289 -18.28 -19.99 11.05
CA ALA A 289 -19.73 -20.06 11.11
C ALA A 289 -20.38 -20.10 9.72
N GLN A 290 -19.73 -19.49 8.72
CA GLN A 290 -20.14 -19.54 7.32
C GLN A 290 -19.53 -20.75 6.56
N GLY A 291 -18.83 -21.66 7.24
CA GLY A 291 -18.22 -22.85 6.64
C GLY A 291 -16.87 -22.60 5.93
N LEU A 292 -16.25 -21.44 6.18
CA LEU A 292 -15.00 -21.01 5.57
C LEU A 292 -13.78 -21.26 6.48
N ASP A 293 -12.70 -21.75 5.88
CA ASP A 293 -11.37 -21.89 6.48
C ASP A 293 -10.45 -20.82 5.88
N VAL A 294 -10.40 -19.65 6.54
CA VAL A 294 -9.69 -18.47 6.05
C VAL A 294 -8.30 -18.37 6.68
N GLU A 295 -7.26 -18.24 5.87
CA GLU A 295 -5.92 -17.79 6.27
C GLU A 295 -5.76 -16.31 5.94
N LEU A 296 -5.24 -15.51 6.88
CA LEU A 296 -4.97 -14.10 6.65
C LEU A 296 -3.49 -13.89 6.31
N SER A 297 -3.22 -13.29 5.15
CA SER A 297 -1.88 -12.95 4.68
C SER A 297 -1.57 -11.49 4.95
N ARG A 298 -0.57 -11.23 5.79
CA ARG A 298 -0.07 -9.87 6.05
C ARG A 298 0.85 -9.44 4.91
N GLU A 299 0.51 -8.34 4.24
CA GLU A 299 1.29 -7.82 3.13
C GLU A 299 2.07 -6.54 3.50
N SER A 300 3.16 -6.30 2.77
CA SER A 300 4.08 -5.18 3.02
C SER A 300 3.67 -3.88 2.32
N SER A 301 2.93 -3.97 1.22
CA SER A 301 2.52 -2.82 0.42
C SER A 301 1.21 -3.07 -0.34
N TRP A 302 0.54 -1.98 -0.69
CA TRP A 302 -0.68 -2.00 -1.51
C TRP A 302 -0.44 -2.55 -2.92
N ALA A 303 0.75 -2.36 -3.48
CA ALA A 303 1.13 -2.98 -4.75
C ALA A 303 1.14 -4.52 -4.65
N ASN A 304 1.70 -5.06 -3.55
CA ASN A 304 1.73 -6.52 -3.34
C ASN A 304 0.32 -7.11 -3.20
N ILE A 305 -0.59 -6.41 -2.51
CA ILE A 305 -2.01 -6.78 -2.42
C ILE A 305 -2.62 -6.85 -3.83
N ARG A 306 -2.46 -5.79 -4.63
CA ARG A 306 -2.96 -5.74 -6.01
C ARG A 306 -2.43 -6.93 -6.80
N ASP A 307 -1.11 -7.11 -6.84
CA ASP A 307 -0.45 -8.08 -7.71
C ASP A 307 -0.79 -9.52 -7.31
N LYS A 308 -0.86 -9.82 -6.02
CA LYS A 308 -1.21 -11.16 -5.52
C LYS A 308 -2.68 -11.53 -5.72
N VAL A 309 -3.62 -10.59 -5.56
CA VAL A 309 -5.03 -10.85 -5.89
C VAL A 309 -5.19 -11.00 -7.39
N CYS A 310 -4.51 -10.14 -8.15
CA CYS A 310 -4.53 -10.15 -9.61
C CYS A 310 -4.08 -11.50 -10.22
N THR A 311 -3.05 -12.09 -9.62
CA THR A 311 -2.47 -13.39 -10.04
C THR A 311 -3.18 -14.59 -9.42
N GLY A 312 -4.15 -14.38 -8.51
CA GLY A 312 -4.85 -15.45 -7.80
C GLY A 312 -4.03 -16.11 -6.68
N MET A 313 -2.88 -15.54 -6.30
CA MET A 313 -2.15 -15.96 -5.09
C MET A 313 -2.95 -15.67 -3.81
N LEU A 314 -3.76 -14.62 -3.84
CA LEU A 314 -4.77 -14.31 -2.84
C LEU A 314 -6.15 -14.42 -3.47
N ASP A 315 -7.10 -15.02 -2.75
CA ASP A 315 -8.49 -15.13 -3.19
C ASP A 315 -9.20 -13.77 -3.17
N GLY A 316 -8.82 -12.92 -2.23
CA GLY A 316 -9.32 -11.59 -2.05
C GLY A 316 -8.49 -10.83 -1.03
N ALA A 317 -8.78 -9.54 -0.83
CA ALA A 317 -8.06 -8.74 0.14
C ALA A 317 -8.86 -7.51 0.58
N GLN A 318 -8.47 -6.97 1.74
CA GLN A 318 -8.65 -5.55 2.01
C GLN A 318 -7.91 -4.73 0.95
N MET A 319 -8.59 -3.75 0.35
CA MET A 319 -8.02 -2.86 -0.66
C MET A 319 -8.44 -1.41 -0.43
N LEU A 320 -7.67 -0.48 -1.00
CA LEU A 320 -8.07 0.91 -1.12
C LEU A 320 -9.27 1.01 -2.07
N ALA A 321 -10.33 1.75 -1.71
CA ALA A 321 -11.57 1.82 -2.51
C ALA A 321 -11.37 2.24 -3.98
N ALA A 322 -10.35 3.05 -4.25
CA ALA A 322 -9.94 3.47 -5.60
C ALA A 322 -9.18 2.39 -6.40
N MET A 323 -8.58 1.39 -5.75
CA MET A 323 -7.72 0.42 -6.42
C MET A 323 -8.50 -0.55 -7.34
N PRO A 324 -9.63 -1.17 -6.94
CA PRO A 324 -10.42 -1.99 -7.87
C PRO A 324 -10.89 -1.19 -9.10
N LEU A 325 -11.24 0.08 -8.92
CA LEU A 325 -11.64 0.98 -10.02
C LEU A 325 -10.46 1.21 -10.99
N ALA A 326 -9.27 1.45 -10.45
CA ALA A 326 -8.04 1.57 -11.24
C ALA A 326 -7.73 0.30 -12.05
N THR A 327 -7.94 -0.88 -11.49
CA THR A 327 -7.74 -2.14 -12.24
C THR A 327 -8.78 -2.34 -13.34
N GLY A 328 -10.01 -1.85 -13.17
CA GLY A 328 -11.04 -1.88 -14.22
C GLY A 328 -10.73 -0.99 -15.42
N LEU A 329 -9.83 -0.02 -15.25
CA LEU A 329 -9.29 0.83 -16.33
C LEU A 329 -8.13 0.16 -17.08
N ASP A 330 -7.38 -0.73 -16.42
CA ASP A 330 -6.21 -1.44 -16.97
C ASP A 330 -6.45 -2.95 -17.06
N ASN A 331 -7.33 -3.36 -17.99
CA ASN A 331 -7.66 -4.76 -18.23
C ASN A 331 -6.54 -5.54 -18.97
N ARG A 332 -5.40 -4.92 -19.27
CA ARG A 332 -4.31 -5.55 -20.03
C ARG A 332 -3.30 -6.24 -19.13
N HIS A 333 -2.98 -5.62 -18.00
CA HIS A 333 -1.95 -6.10 -17.08
C HIS A 333 -2.51 -6.73 -15.82
N CYS A 334 -3.80 -6.54 -15.55
CA CYS A 334 -4.44 -7.15 -14.41
C CYS A 334 -5.85 -7.66 -14.69
N GLN A 335 -6.21 -8.78 -14.06
CA GLN A 335 -7.57 -9.27 -14.04
C GLN A 335 -8.49 -8.21 -13.40
N PRO A 336 -9.61 -7.84 -14.04
CA PRO A 336 -10.52 -6.84 -13.47
C PRO A 336 -10.97 -7.26 -12.08
N MET A 337 -10.90 -6.35 -11.11
CA MET A 337 -11.36 -6.59 -9.75
C MET A 337 -12.78 -6.08 -9.55
N VAL A 338 -13.47 -6.69 -8.59
CA VAL A 338 -14.80 -6.27 -8.14
C VAL A 338 -14.82 -6.15 -6.62
N THR A 339 -15.69 -5.29 -6.11
CA THR A 339 -16.00 -5.21 -4.69
C THR A 339 -17.50 -5.23 -4.47
N ALA A 340 -17.90 -5.96 -3.44
CA ALA A 340 -19.28 -6.04 -3.00
C ALA A 340 -19.47 -5.46 -1.59
N MET A 341 -18.44 -4.87 -0.97
CA MET A 341 -18.55 -4.36 0.39
C MET A 341 -17.43 -3.36 0.70
N SER A 342 -17.83 -2.26 1.34
CA SER A 342 -16.92 -1.36 2.04
C SER A 342 -16.63 -1.91 3.44
N LEU A 343 -15.39 -1.84 3.89
CA LEU A 343 -14.98 -2.36 5.20
C LEU A 343 -15.19 -1.34 6.31
N ASP A 344 -15.07 -0.05 5.98
CA ASP A 344 -15.12 1.04 6.94
C ASP A 344 -15.32 2.40 6.25
N LEU A 345 -15.69 3.39 7.06
CA LEU A 345 -15.62 4.81 6.73
C LEU A 345 -14.59 5.50 7.65
N ASN A 346 -13.98 6.55 7.12
CA ASN A 346 -13.02 7.42 7.82
C ASN A 346 -11.65 6.75 8.10
N GLY A 347 -11.08 6.90 9.29
CA GLY A 347 -9.88 6.18 9.73
C GLY A 347 -8.51 6.76 9.34
N ASN A 348 -8.47 7.89 8.62
CA ASN A 348 -7.21 8.55 8.25
C ASN A 348 -7.04 9.90 8.93
N ALA A 349 -5.81 10.40 8.93
CA ALA A 349 -5.51 11.76 9.35
C ALA A 349 -4.34 12.36 8.57
N ILE A 350 -4.27 13.69 8.57
CA ILE A 350 -3.13 14.46 8.07
C ILE A 350 -2.25 14.84 9.26
N THR A 351 -1.03 14.30 9.27
CA THR A 351 -0.04 14.52 10.33
C THR A 351 1.20 15.19 9.74
N VAL A 352 1.69 16.24 10.38
CA VAL A 352 2.90 16.97 9.96
C VAL A 352 4.01 16.84 10.99
N SER A 353 5.26 17.00 10.56
CA SER A 353 6.41 17.03 11.44
C SER A 353 6.32 18.20 12.42
N LYS A 354 6.96 18.06 13.59
CA LYS A 354 7.04 19.16 14.57
C LYS A 354 7.64 20.43 13.97
N GLU A 355 8.64 20.28 13.10
CA GLU A 355 9.28 21.40 12.41
C GLU A 355 8.29 22.14 11.51
N LEU A 356 7.58 21.40 10.64
CA LEU A 356 6.59 22.02 9.75
C LEU A 356 5.46 22.67 10.56
N PHE A 357 4.98 22.00 11.62
CA PHE A 357 3.96 22.58 12.49
C PHE A 357 4.40 23.90 13.14
N GLY A 358 5.63 23.97 13.65
CA GLY A 358 6.19 25.22 14.21
C GLY A 358 6.25 26.35 13.17
N ARG A 359 6.57 26.01 11.92
CA ARG A 359 6.56 26.97 10.81
C ARG A 359 5.15 27.42 10.43
N MET A 360 4.17 26.50 10.46
CA MET A 360 2.75 26.83 10.25
C MET A 360 2.22 27.76 11.35
N LEU A 361 2.57 27.52 12.62
CA LEU A 361 2.26 28.41 13.73
C LEU A 361 2.86 29.81 13.54
N ALA A 362 4.12 29.89 13.10
CA ALA A 362 4.81 31.15 12.87
C ALA A 362 4.17 32.00 11.75
N THR A 363 3.28 31.44 10.93
CA THR A 363 2.54 32.20 9.94
C THR A 363 1.50 33.15 10.53
N GLY A 364 1.07 32.91 11.79
CA GLY A 364 0.00 33.66 12.46
C GLY A 364 -1.39 33.40 11.89
N ILE A 365 -1.58 32.34 11.09
CA ILE A 365 -2.90 31.92 10.63
C ILE A 365 -3.59 31.11 11.73
N ASP A 366 -4.78 31.56 12.14
CA ASP A 366 -5.60 30.89 13.15
C ASP A 366 -6.23 29.59 12.63
N GLY A 367 -6.67 28.74 13.56
CA GLY A 367 -7.44 27.52 13.23
C GLY A 367 -6.61 26.41 12.58
N LEU A 368 -5.38 26.16 13.05
CA LEU A 368 -4.54 25.05 12.58
C LEU A 368 -5.11 23.65 12.88
N ASP A 369 -6.15 23.57 13.71
CA ASP A 369 -6.95 22.38 13.99
C ASP A 369 -8.23 22.30 13.14
N THR A 370 -8.40 23.21 12.18
CA THR A 370 -9.47 23.17 11.18
C THR A 370 -8.90 22.86 9.80
N ALA A 371 -9.71 22.25 8.93
CA ALA A 371 -9.27 21.90 7.58
C ALA A 371 -8.81 23.14 6.79
N THR A 372 -9.65 24.18 6.74
CA THR A 372 -9.34 25.43 6.02
C THR A 372 -8.18 26.21 6.63
N GLY A 373 -8.12 26.36 7.96
CA GLY A 373 -7.06 27.15 8.62
C GLY A 373 -5.69 26.49 8.47
N SER A 374 -5.62 25.17 8.66
CA SER A 374 -4.38 24.41 8.46
C SER A 374 -3.91 24.42 7.00
N ALA A 375 -4.80 24.30 6.02
CA ALA A 375 -4.44 24.38 4.60
C ALA A 375 -3.85 25.76 4.23
N ARG A 376 -4.48 26.84 4.69
CA ARG A 376 -4.01 28.22 4.46
C ARG A 376 -2.66 28.48 5.11
N ALA A 377 -2.44 27.96 6.32
CA ALA A 377 -1.14 28.02 6.98
C ALA A 377 -0.06 27.30 6.17
N LEU A 378 -0.35 26.09 5.67
CA LEU A 378 0.57 25.35 4.81
C LEU A 378 0.88 26.15 3.52
N LYS A 379 -0.13 26.73 2.86
CA LYS A 379 0.06 27.56 1.66
C LYS A 379 1.04 28.69 1.91
N LYS A 380 0.88 29.42 3.02
CA LYS A 380 1.77 30.52 3.40
C LYS A 380 3.20 30.04 3.68
N VAL A 381 3.37 28.87 4.30
CA VAL A 381 4.69 28.24 4.49
C VAL A 381 5.35 27.90 3.16
N ILE A 382 4.61 27.32 2.22
CA ILE A 382 5.09 26.96 0.87
C ILE A 382 5.51 28.22 0.10
N ASP A 383 4.71 29.27 0.13
CA ASP A 383 5.01 30.53 -0.55
C ASP A 383 6.30 31.18 0.00
N GLN A 384 6.48 31.13 1.33
CA GLN A 384 7.71 31.58 1.99
C GLN A 384 8.92 30.74 1.58
N ASP A 385 8.77 29.41 1.49
CA ASP A 385 9.85 28.52 1.03
C ASP A 385 10.24 28.80 -0.41
N ARG A 386 9.25 29.05 -1.28
CA ARG A 386 9.47 29.44 -2.68
C ARG A 386 10.27 30.73 -2.78
N LEU A 387 9.87 31.77 -2.03
CA LEU A 387 10.59 33.05 -1.99
C LEU A 387 12.02 32.91 -1.45
N ALA A 388 12.23 31.97 -0.52
CA ALA A 388 13.53 31.67 0.07
C ALA A 388 14.34 30.63 -0.73
N ASN A 389 13.88 30.20 -1.91
CA ASN A 389 14.50 29.14 -2.73
C ASN A 389 14.77 27.84 -1.96
N ARG A 390 13.89 27.46 -1.04
CA ARG A 390 13.98 26.20 -0.31
C ARG A 390 13.39 25.04 -1.13
N PRO A 391 13.86 23.80 -0.92
CA PRO A 391 13.27 22.62 -1.57
C PRO A 391 11.79 22.47 -1.24
N LYS A 392 11.02 21.95 -2.20
CA LYS A 392 9.60 21.60 -2.00
C LYS A 392 9.44 20.64 -0.82
N LEU A 393 8.44 20.89 0.01
CA LEU A 393 8.06 19.98 1.10
C LEU A 393 7.61 18.64 0.53
N SER A 394 8.04 17.54 1.15
CA SER A 394 7.64 16.19 0.75
C SER A 394 6.53 15.66 1.65
N PHE A 395 5.44 15.14 1.08
CA PHE A 395 4.34 14.54 1.82
C PHE A 395 4.16 13.07 1.42
N ALA A 396 3.95 12.21 2.42
CA ALA A 396 3.70 10.80 2.19
C ALA A 396 2.21 10.50 1.97
N VAL A 397 1.94 9.66 0.98
CA VAL A 397 0.68 8.96 0.75
C VAL A 397 0.97 7.47 0.62
N VAL A 398 -0.05 6.61 0.70
CA VAL A 398 0.17 5.15 0.74
C VAL A 398 0.18 4.51 -0.65
N PHE A 399 -0.49 5.13 -1.62
CA PHE A 399 -0.59 4.68 -3.01
C PHE A 399 -1.18 5.80 -3.89
N PRO A 400 -0.87 5.89 -5.20
CA PRO A 400 -1.41 6.94 -6.05
C PRO A 400 -2.94 6.91 -6.17
N GLN A 401 -3.54 5.74 -6.38
CA GLN A 401 -5.00 5.55 -6.39
C GLN A 401 -5.49 5.18 -4.98
N SER A 402 -5.54 6.18 -4.10
CA SER A 402 -5.99 6.02 -2.72
C SER A 402 -6.80 7.21 -2.23
N SER A 403 -7.76 6.95 -1.34
CA SER A 403 -8.44 7.94 -0.49
C SER A 403 -7.45 8.93 0.13
N HIS A 404 -6.39 8.42 0.75
CA HIS A 404 -5.31 9.19 1.35
C HIS A 404 -4.75 10.27 0.42
N ASN A 405 -4.43 9.89 -0.82
CA ASN A 405 -3.92 10.80 -1.83
C ASN A 405 -4.99 11.84 -2.22
N TYR A 406 -6.22 11.41 -2.49
CA TYR A 406 -7.27 12.33 -2.92
C TYR A 406 -7.70 13.30 -1.81
N LEU A 407 -7.79 12.85 -0.56
CA LEU A 407 -8.09 13.70 0.59
C LEU A 407 -6.98 14.73 0.84
N LEU A 408 -5.70 14.30 0.77
CA LEU A 408 -4.57 15.22 0.91
C LEU A 408 -4.58 16.28 -0.20
N ARG A 409 -4.83 15.85 -1.45
CA ARG A 409 -4.97 16.74 -2.61
C ARG A 409 -6.16 17.68 -2.46
N TYR A 410 -7.29 17.19 -1.97
CA TYR A 410 -8.51 17.98 -1.75
C TYR A 410 -8.25 19.11 -0.76
N TRP A 411 -7.68 18.77 0.41
CA TRP A 411 -7.30 19.71 1.45
C TRP A 411 -6.27 20.75 0.97
N MET A 412 -5.24 20.32 0.24
CA MET A 412 -4.24 21.23 -0.33
C MET A 412 -4.86 22.19 -1.37
N ALA A 413 -5.66 21.64 -2.28
CA ALA A 413 -6.26 22.39 -3.37
C ALA A 413 -7.27 23.44 -2.90
N ASP A 414 -7.96 23.23 -1.77
CA ASP A 414 -8.86 24.22 -1.17
C ASP A 414 -8.13 25.53 -0.81
N ALA A 415 -6.87 25.44 -0.37
CA ALA A 415 -6.01 26.61 -0.13
C ALA A 415 -5.25 27.09 -1.39
N GLY A 416 -5.56 26.55 -2.57
CA GLY A 416 -4.88 26.88 -3.82
C GLY A 416 -3.45 26.34 -3.92
N ILE A 417 -3.11 25.29 -3.16
CA ILE A 417 -1.84 24.56 -3.32
C ILE A 417 -2.03 23.54 -4.45
N ASP A 418 -1.19 23.58 -5.47
CA ASP A 418 -1.11 22.52 -6.49
C ASP A 418 -0.27 21.35 -5.94
N PRO A 419 -0.88 20.18 -5.64
CA PRO A 419 -0.17 19.07 -5.01
C PRO A 419 0.92 18.43 -5.89
N ASP A 420 0.93 18.69 -7.19
CA ASP A 420 1.92 18.15 -8.14
C ASP A 420 3.02 19.19 -8.47
N GLU A 421 2.73 20.50 -8.37
CA GLU A 421 3.74 21.56 -8.55
C GLU A 421 4.31 22.13 -7.25
N ASP A 422 3.53 22.28 -6.19
CA ASP A 422 3.93 23.07 -5.02
C ASP A 422 4.62 22.22 -3.95
N VAL A 423 4.36 20.92 -3.94
CA VAL A 423 4.93 19.94 -3.02
C VAL A 423 5.48 18.73 -3.78
N ARG A 424 6.05 17.77 -3.05
CA ARG A 424 6.42 16.45 -3.58
C ARG A 424 5.59 15.39 -2.88
N LEU A 425 4.70 14.72 -3.61
CA LEU A 425 4.01 13.55 -3.07
C LEU A 425 4.88 12.30 -3.27
N THR A 426 5.03 11.50 -2.22
CA THR A 426 5.83 10.26 -2.24
C THR A 426 5.04 9.10 -1.64
N VAL A 427 5.23 7.91 -2.20
CA VAL A 427 4.57 6.70 -1.71
C VAL A 427 5.41 6.09 -0.58
N VAL A 428 4.82 5.97 0.60
CA VAL A 428 5.47 5.39 1.78
C VAL A 428 4.54 4.34 2.39
N PRO A 429 5.02 3.09 2.63
CA PRO A 429 4.25 2.10 3.36
C PRO A 429 3.86 2.65 4.75
N PRO A 430 2.58 2.52 5.19
CA PRO A 430 2.13 3.13 6.45
C PRO A 430 3.00 2.83 7.68
N PRO A 431 3.46 1.57 7.91
CA PRO A 431 4.33 1.26 9.06
C PRO A 431 5.67 2.00 9.07
N GLN A 432 6.11 2.54 7.93
CA GLN A 432 7.40 3.22 7.78
C GLN A 432 7.29 4.74 7.97
N VAL A 433 6.09 5.31 8.04
CA VAL A 433 5.89 6.77 8.13
C VAL A 433 6.64 7.39 9.30
N GLY A 434 6.65 6.73 10.47
CA GLY A 434 7.41 7.20 11.63
C GLY A 434 8.91 7.31 11.35
N HIS A 435 9.50 6.36 10.62
CA HIS A 435 10.90 6.42 10.22
C HIS A 435 11.18 7.60 9.30
N TYR A 436 10.32 7.84 8.31
CA TYR A 436 10.48 8.93 7.35
C TYR A 436 10.32 10.31 7.99
N LEU A 437 9.37 10.47 8.92
CA LEU A 437 9.22 11.71 9.71
C LEU A 437 10.47 11.95 10.56
N ARG A 438 10.95 10.92 11.26
CA ARG A 438 12.16 11.01 12.11
C ARG A 438 13.41 11.39 11.30
N ALA A 439 13.53 10.85 10.10
CA ALA A 439 14.66 11.13 9.20
C ALA A 439 14.54 12.48 8.47
N GLY A 440 13.44 13.21 8.63
CA GLY A 440 13.20 14.48 7.92
C GLY A 440 13.00 14.31 6.41
N LEU A 441 12.71 13.09 5.94
CA LEU A 441 12.48 12.80 4.52
C LEU A 441 11.10 13.24 4.04
N ILE A 442 10.15 13.34 4.98
CA ILE A 442 8.81 13.89 4.74
C ILE A 442 8.48 14.94 5.79
N ALA A 443 7.80 16.00 5.37
CA ALA A 443 7.29 17.06 6.22
C ALA A 443 5.89 16.75 6.75
N GLY A 444 5.18 15.81 6.14
CA GLY A 444 3.89 15.31 6.62
C GLY A 444 3.41 14.08 5.86
N CYS A 445 2.26 13.55 6.25
CA CYS A 445 1.65 12.36 5.68
C CYS A 445 0.13 12.42 5.76
N CYS A 446 -0.53 11.67 4.86
CA CYS A 446 -1.92 11.25 5.00
C CYS A 446 -1.93 9.72 4.94
N VAL A 447 -2.18 9.07 6.08
CA VAL A 447 -2.19 7.60 6.22
C VAL A 447 -3.34 7.15 7.11
N GLY A 448 -3.71 5.87 7.01
CA GLY A 448 -4.64 5.23 7.95
C GLY A 448 -3.99 4.94 9.31
N GLU A 449 -4.82 4.74 10.33
CA GLU A 449 -4.38 4.35 11.66
C GLU A 449 -3.77 2.94 11.72
N PRO A 450 -2.93 2.62 12.70
CA PRO A 450 -2.55 3.41 13.89
C PRO A 450 -1.36 4.37 13.71
N TRP A 451 -0.91 4.59 12.47
CA TRP A 451 0.40 5.20 12.23
C TRP A 451 0.45 6.71 12.46
N ASN A 452 -0.70 7.40 12.44
CA ASN A 452 -0.77 8.81 12.83
C ASN A 452 -0.63 8.94 14.34
N THR A 453 -1.45 8.19 15.08
CA THR A 453 -1.40 8.18 16.54
C THR A 453 -0.04 7.71 17.05
N TYR A 454 0.58 6.71 16.40
CA TYR A 454 1.94 6.28 16.70
C TYR A 454 2.97 7.41 16.48
N ALA A 455 2.92 8.12 15.35
CA ALA A 455 3.83 9.23 15.10
C ALA A 455 3.67 10.36 16.12
N VAL A 456 2.44 10.60 16.60
CA VAL A 456 2.13 11.56 17.65
C VAL A 456 2.65 11.11 19.02
N SER A 457 2.44 9.85 19.39
CA SER A 457 2.87 9.29 20.68
C SER A 457 4.39 9.26 20.82
N GLU A 458 5.09 8.97 19.72
CA GLU A 458 6.55 9.02 19.62
C GLU A 458 7.09 10.47 19.55
N GLY A 459 6.21 11.47 19.52
CA GLY A 459 6.60 12.88 19.43
C GLY A 459 7.31 13.23 18.12
N LEU A 460 7.01 12.55 17.02
CA LEU A 460 7.59 12.80 15.70
C LEU A 460 6.81 13.88 14.93
N GLY A 461 5.51 13.99 15.21
CA GLY A 461 4.63 14.92 14.53
C GLY A 461 3.44 15.36 15.37
N ARG A 462 2.56 16.11 14.72
CA ARG A 462 1.26 16.54 15.23
C ARG A 462 0.21 16.29 14.14
N THR A 463 -0.90 15.68 14.52
CA THR A 463 -2.07 15.58 13.64
C THR A 463 -2.74 16.95 13.56
N LEU A 464 -3.02 17.39 12.33
CA LEU A 464 -3.72 18.65 12.08
C LEU A 464 -5.22 18.42 12.08
N ILE A 465 -5.66 17.49 11.23
CA ILE A 465 -7.06 17.17 10.95
C ILE A 465 -7.20 15.69 10.61
N THR A 466 -8.41 15.19 10.73
CA THR A 466 -8.82 13.84 10.33
C THR A 466 -9.43 13.84 8.93
N SER A 467 -9.58 12.67 8.32
CA SER A 467 -10.35 12.56 7.07
C SER A 467 -11.81 12.94 7.26
N HIS A 468 -12.37 12.73 8.44
CA HIS A 468 -13.73 13.15 8.77
C HIS A 468 -13.89 14.67 8.69
N ASP A 469 -12.84 15.45 9.00
CA ASP A 469 -12.86 16.91 8.87
C ASP A 469 -12.81 17.39 7.41
N ILE A 470 -12.39 16.53 6.47
CA ILE A 470 -12.33 16.81 5.03
C ILE A 470 -13.63 16.38 4.34
N TRP A 471 -14.10 15.17 4.65
CA TRP A 471 -15.36 14.63 4.19
C TRP A 471 -15.92 13.70 5.27
N ASN A 472 -17.04 14.09 5.85
CA ASN A 472 -17.68 13.29 6.89
C ASN A 472 -18.10 11.93 6.33
N ASN A 473 -17.78 10.84 7.05
CA ASN A 473 -18.21 9.48 6.72
C ASN A 473 -17.87 9.06 5.29
N HIS A 474 -16.67 9.45 4.84
CA HIS A 474 -16.18 9.12 3.51
C HIS A 474 -15.80 7.63 3.38
N PRO A 475 -15.97 7.03 2.18
CA PRO A 475 -15.58 5.64 1.92
C PRO A 475 -14.07 5.43 2.00
N GLU A 476 -13.62 4.37 2.67
CA GLU A 476 -12.19 4.14 2.86
C GLU A 476 -11.69 2.82 2.26
N LYS A 477 -11.74 1.70 3.00
CA LYS A 477 -11.28 0.41 2.49
C LYS A 477 -12.47 -0.41 1.98
N VAL A 478 -12.19 -1.28 1.04
CA VAL A 478 -13.14 -2.24 0.48
C VAL A 478 -12.60 -3.65 0.59
N PHE A 479 -13.48 -4.65 0.59
CA PHE A 479 -13.09 -6.02 0.32
C PHE A 479 -13.23 -6.29 -1.17
N ALA A 480 -12.14 -6.71 -1.82
CA ALA A 480 -12.11 -6.91 -3.25
C ALA A 480 -11.52 -8.28 -3.62
N VAL A 481 -12.05 -8.82 -4.72
CA VAL A 481 -11.68 -10.09 -5.34
C VAL A 481 -11.57 -9.87 -6.86
N THR A 482 -10.98 -10.80 -7.60
CA THR A 482 -11.06 -10.73 -9.07
C THR A 482 -12.48 -11.04 -9.55
N ARG A 483 -12.90 -10.45 -10.67
CA ARG A 483 -14.21 -10.69 -11.28
C ARG A 483 -14.43 -12.17 -11.59
N SER A 484 -13.41 -12.83 -12.13
CA SER A 484 -13.44 -14.26 -12.44
C SER A 484 -13.61 -15.11 -11.18
N TRP A 485 -12.94 -14.75 -10.08
CA TRP A 485 -13.12 -15.44 -8.81
C TRP A 485 -14.53 -15.27 -8.25
N ALA A 486 -15.07 -14.05 -8.27
CA ALA A 486 -16.44 -13.78 -7.81
C ALA A 486 -17.50 -14.56 -8.61
N GLN A 487 -17.32 -14.64 -9.94
CA GLN A 487 -18.22 -15.39 -10.83
C GLN A 487 -18.08 -16.91 -10.67
N GLY A 488 -16.87 -17.40 -10.39
CA GLY A 488 -16.62 -18.82 -10.17
C GLY A 488 -16.99 -19.32 -8.77
N ASN A 489 -17.11 -18.42 -7.79
CA ASN A 489 -17.36 -18.78 -6.39
C ASN A 489 -18.48 -17.91 -5.74
N PRO A 490 -19.68 -17.81 -6.33
CA PRO A 490 -20.71 -16.88 -5.86
C PRO A 490 -21.21 -17.18 -4.44
N ASN A 491 -21.41 -18.45 -4.06
CA ASN A 491 -21.86 -18.80 -2.71
C ASN A 491 -20.76 -18.56 -1.67
N THR A 492 -19.52 -18.89 -2.03
CA THR A 492 -18.33 -18.61 -1.22
C THR A 492 -18.16 -17.10 -1.00
N HIS A 493 -18.33 -16.30 -2.05
CA HIS A 493 -18.22 -14.85 -1.96
C HIS A 493 -19.29 -14.29 -1.01
N GLN A 494 -20.55 -14.71 -1.16
CA GLN A 494 -21.63 -14.31 -0.24
C GLN A 494 -21.33 -14.71 1.21
N ALA A 495 -20.81 -15.92 1.44
CA ALA A 495 -20.41 -16.39 2.77
C ALA A 495 -19.29 -15.52 3.39
N VAL A 496 -18.31 -15.08 2.58
CA VAL A 496 -17.28 -14.13 3.04
C VAL A 496 -17.90 -12.81 3.45
N LEU A 497 -18.80 -12.25 2.64
CA LEU A 497 -19.47 -10.98 2.94
C LEU A 497 -20.32 -11.07 4.21
N MET A 498 -21.04 -12.17 4.42
CA MET A 498 -21.82 -12.39 5.62
C MET A 498 -20.92 -12.41 6.88
N ALA A 499 -19.80 -13.13 6.84
CA ALA A 499 -18.85 -13.16 7.94
C ALA A 499 -18.25 -11.77 8.23
N LEU A 500 -17.91 -11.01 7.18
CA LEU A 500 -17.37 -9.66 7.30
C LEU A 500 -18.41 -8.66 7.84
N LEU A 501 -19.68 -8.76 7.42
CA LEU A 501 -20.77 -7.94 7.94
C LEU A 501 -20.99 -8.15 9.43
N GLN A 502 -20.96 -9.41 9.89
CA GLN A 502 -21.05 -9.73 11.31
C GLN A 502 -19.85 -9.18 12.09
N ALA A 503 -18.64 -9.28 11.53
CA ALA A 503 -17.43 -8.71 12.15
C ALA A 503 -17.49 -7.18 12.24
N CYS A 504 -17.97 -6.51 11.20
CA CYS A 504 -18.17 -5.07 11.18
C CYS A 504 -19.19 -4.63 12.23
N ALA A 505 -20.35 -5.30 12.30
CA ALA A 505 -21.39 -5.03 13.29
C ALA A 505 -20.88 -5.24 14.72
N TRP A 506 -20.06 -6.28 14.94
CA TRP A 506 -19.41 -6.53 16.23
C TRP A 506 -18.42 -5.41 16.59
N LEU A 507 -17.58 -5.00 15.62
CA LEU A 507 -16.62 -3.92 15.82
C LEU A 507 -17.29 -2.59 16.14
N ASP A 508 -18.45 -2.30 15.57
CA ASP A 508 -19.09 -1.00 15.74
C ASP A 508 -19.73 -0.79 17.13
N GLN A 509 -19.85 -1.86 17.92
CA GLN A 509 -20.22 -1.77 19.33
C GLN A 509 -19.03 -1.29 20.17
N ALA A 510 -19.19 -0.19 20.90
CA ALA A 510 -18.12 0.45 21.66
C ALA A 510 -17.42 -0.49 22.66
N ASP A 511 -18.18 -1.34 23.35
CA ASP A 511 -17.69 -2.29 24.36
C ASP A 511 -16.72 -3.35 23.78
N ASN A 512 -16.80 -3.59 22.47
CA ASN A 512 -15.98 -4.58 21.77
C ASN A 512 -14.63 -4.00 21.31
N ARG A 513 -14.48 -2.66 21.26
CA ARG A 513 -13.30 -2.00 20.67
C ARG A 513 -12.00 -2.29 21.43
N SER A 514 -12.04 -2.35 22.76
CA SER A 514 -10.85 -2.68 23.56
C SER A 514 -10.33 -4.08 23.26
N GLN A 515 -11.23 -5.07 23.14
CA GLN A 515 -10.84 -6.42 22.74
C GLN A 515 -10.31 -6.45 21.29
N ALA A 516 -10.86 -5.64 20.39
CA ALA A 516 -10.32 -5.50 19.03
C ALA A 516 -8.87 -4.97 19.05
N CYS A 517 -8.57 -3.98 19.90
CA CYS A 517 -7.20 -3.46 20.08
C CYS A 517 -6.23 -4.56 20.55
N GLU A 518 -6.63 -5.38 21.52
CA GLU A 518 -5.82 -6.51 21.99
C GLU A 518 -5.52 -7.50 20.86
N LEU A 519 -6.53 -7.86 20.06
CA LEU A 519 -6.36 -8.74 18.90
C LEU A 519 -5.37 -8.13 17.89
N LEU A 520 -5.60 -6.89 17.48
CA LEU A 520 -4.79 -6.21 16.46
C LEU A 520 -3.33 -5.99 16.89
N SER A 521 -3.08 -5.83 18.20
CA SER A 521 -1.74 -5.64 18.76
C SER A 521 -0.82 -6.85 18.58
N GLN A 522 -1.37 -8.03 18.29
CA GLN A 522 -0.58 -9.26 18.14
C GLN A 522 0.37 -9.18 16.93
N GLY A 523 1.55 -9.78 17.06
CA GLY A 523 2.63 -9.71 16.05
C GLY A 523 2.23 -10.17 14.64
N ARG A 524 1.27 -11.10 14.56
CA ARG A 524 0.72 -11.62 13.29
C ARG A 524 -0.24 -10.66 12.57
N TYR A 525 -0.71 -9.60 13.22
CA TYR A 525 -1.62 -8.60 12.64
C TYR A 525 -0.95 -7.23 12.51
N VAL A 526 -1.40 -6.21 13.25
CA VAL A 526 -0.89 -4.84 13.14
C VAL A 526 0.44 -4.71 13.86
N ASN A 527 0.61 -5.37 15.01
CA ASN A 527 1.80 -5.29 15.85
C ASN A 527 2.10 -3.85 16.31
N ALA A 528 1.05 -3.10 16.64
CA ALA A 528 1.15 -1.79 17.28
C ALA A 528 0.83 -1.91 18.78
N PRO A 529 1.40 -1.04 19.63
CA PRO A 529 1.05 -1.01 21.05
C PRO A 529 -0.46 -0.85 21.27
N VAL A 530 -1.01 -1.56 22.26
CA VAL A 530 -2.45 -1.51 22.57
C VAL A 530 -2.90 -0.09 22.88
N ASP A 531 -2.11 0.67 23.63
CA ASP A 531 -2.45 2.05 24.00
C ASP A 531 -2.53 2.99 22.79
N VAL A 532 -1.74 2.75 21.75
CA VAL A 532 -1.80 3.47 20.48
C VAL A 532 -3.08 3.10 19.71
N LEU A 533 -3.41 1.81 19.66
CA LEU A 533 -4.64 1.34 19.01
C LEU A 533 -5.89 1.90 19.70
N GLU A 534 -5.95 1.85 21.03
CA GLU A 534 -7.07 2.37 21.82
C GLU A 534 -7.30 3.85 21.56
N LYS A 535 -6.23 4.65 21.51
CA LYS A 535 -6.29 6.08 21.21
C LYS A 535 -6.89 6.42 19.84
N SER A 536 -7.08 5.45 18.93
CA SER A 536 -7.81 5.61 17.66
C SER A 536 -9.13 4.84 17.59
N LEU A 537 -9.18 3.61 18.10
CA LEU A 537 -10.29 2.68 17.87
C LEU A 537 -11.46 2.88 18.83
N THR A 538 -11.24 3.46 20.01
CA THR A 538 -12.29 3.58 21.04
C THR A 538 -13.04 4.92 20.98
N GLY A 539 -13.12 5.53 19.79
CA GLY A 539 -13.84 6.79 19.59
C GLY A 539 -13.12 8.01 20.18
N THR A 540 -11.79 7.94 20.29
CA THR A 540 -10.93 9.07 20.65
C THR A 540 -9.82 9.25 19.61
N LEU A 541 -9.15 10.40 19.63
CA LEU A 541 -7.93 10.63 18.86
C LEU A 541 -6.97 11.56 19.61
N GLN A 542 -5.67 11.24 19.57
CA GLN A 542 -4.62 12.10 20.13
C GLN A 542 -3.95 12.93 19.02
N PHE A 543 -4.13 14.26 19.06
CA PHE A 543 -3.57 15.16 18.04
C PHE A 543 -2.11 15.57 18.32
N SER A 544 -1.69 15.54 19.59
CA SER A 544 -0.33 15.87 20.02
C SER A 544 0.06 15.10 21.27
N SER A 545 1.35 14.76 21.43
CA SER A 545 1.85 14.01 22.60
C SER A 545 1.63 14.73 23.92
N GLY A 546 1.58 16.06 23.91
CA GLY A 546 1.31 16.88 25.10
C GLY A 546 -0.18 17.07 25.41
N GLU A 547 -1.08 16.57 24.57
CA GLU A 547 -2.53 16.75 24.71
C GLU A 547 -3.23 15.44 25.07
N LYS A 548 -4.31 15.54 25.85
CA LYS A 548 -5.18 14.38 26.12
C LYS A 548 -5.92 14.00 24.83
N PRO A 549 -6.19 12.69 24.60
CA PRO A 549 -7.08 12.27 23.51
C PRO A 549 -8.43 13.00 23.59
N ARG A 550 -8.91 13.44 22.43
CA ARG A 550 -10.20 14.12 22.27
C ARG A 550 -11.24 13.11 21.80
N LYS A 551 -12.52 13.36 22.07
CA LYS A 551 -13.61 12.52 21.53
C LYS A 551 -13.67 12.66 20.02
N ALA A 552 -13.68 11.53 19.34
CA ALA A 552 -13.82 11.41 17.89
C ALA A 552 -14.62 10.12 17.59
N PRO A 553 -15.92 10.08 17.96
CA PRO A 553 -16.71 8.85 17.94
C PRO A 553 -16.85 8.25 16.53
N ASP A 554 -16.82 9.09 15.51
CA ASP A 554 -16.99 8.70 14.10
C ASP A 554 -15.63 8.61 13.38
N TYR A 555 -14.52 8.57 14.14
CA TYR A 555 -13.19 8.49 13.54
C TYR A 555 -12.95 7.20 12.77
N ASN A 556 -13.45 6.06 13.26
CA ASN A 556 -13.55 4.81 12.52
C ASN A 556 -14.98 4.27 12.64
N VAL A 557 -15.68 4.15 11.51
CA VAL A 557 -17.04 3.61 11.47
C VAL A 557 -17.02 2.31 10.69
N PHE A 558 -17.36 1.19 11.35
CA PHE A 558 -17.27 -0.13 10.70
C PHE A 558 -18.62 -0.62 10.16
N HIS A 559 -19.77 -0.19 10.73
CA HIS A 559 -21.07 -0.76 10.34
C HIS A 559 -22.21 0.24 10.21
N ARG A 560 -22.44 1.11 11.21
CA ARG A 560 -23.51 2.11 11.17
C ARG A 560 -23.36 3.05 9.98
N TYR A 561 -24.42 3.80 9.69
CA TYR A 561 -24.47 4.74 8.56
C TYR A 561 -24.36 4.07 7.19
N ALA A 562 -24.78 2.80 7.10
CA ALA A 562 -24.59 1.97 5.92
C ALA A 562 -23.12 1.93 5.45
N ALA A 563 -22.17 1.96 6.40
CA ALA A 563 -20.73 1.99 6.13
C ALA A 563 -20.26 0.89 5.19
N ASN A 564 -20.92 -0.26 5.24
CA ASN A 564 -20.53 -1.42 4.45
C ASN A 564 -21.12 -1.46 3.04
N PHE A 565 -22.15 -0.66 2.75
CA PHE A 565 -22.82 -0.71 1.46
C PHE A 565 -21.90 -0.12 0.36
N PRO A 566 -21.66 -0.84 -0.76
CA PRO A 566 -20.78 -0.38 -1.82
C PRO A 566 -21.49 0.62 -2.74
N TRP A 567 -21.69 1.85 -2.26
CA TRP A 567 -22.34 2.92 -3.03
C TRP A 567 -21.61 3.19 -4.36
N ARG A 568 -22.35 3.20 -5.47
CA ARG A 568 -21.81 3.59 -6.78
C ARG A 568 -21.54 5.10 -6.85
N SER A 569 -22.21 5.93 -6.03
CA SER A 569 -21.84 7.35 -5.85
C SER A 569 -20.42 7.51 -5.31
N HIS A 570 -20.03 6.69 -4.31
CA HIS A 570 -18.66 6.67 -3.79
C HIS A 570 -17.64 6.28 -4.87
N ALA A 571 -17.93 5.26 -5.67
CA ALA A 571 -17.08 4.85 -6.79
C ALA A 571 -16.88 5.99 -7.81
N LEU A 572 -17.97 6.66 -8.19
CA LEU A 572 -17.95 7.79 -9.11
C LEU A 572 -17.19 8.98 -8.53
N TRP A 573 -17.24 9.21 -7.22
CA TRP A 573 -16.43 10.25 -6.58
C TRP A 573 -14.94 9.96 -6.77
N PHE A 574 -14.48 8.73 -6.53
CA PHE A 574 -13.08 8.36 -6.76
C PHE A 574 -12.66 8.53 -8.23
N LEU A 575 -13.49 8.07 -9.17
CA LEU A 575 -13.26 8.24 -10.61
C LEU A 575 -13.21 9.72 -10.99
N SER A 576 -14.07 10.57 -10.40
CA SER A 576 -14.03 12.02 -10.61
C SER A 576 -12.70 12.63 -10.17
N GLN A 577 -12.13 12.17 -9.06
CA GLN A 577 -10.84 12.65 -8.59
C GLN A 577 -9.70 12.15 -9.47
N MET A 578 -9.77 10.91 -9.95
CA MET A 578 -8.82 10.40 -10.94
C MET A 578 -8.84 11.24 -12.23
N MET A 579 -10.02 11.60 -12.74
CA MET A 579 -10.17 12.53 -13.87
C MET A 579 -9.63 13.92 -13.56
N ARG A 580 -9.99 14.50 -12.40
CA ARG A 580 -9.53 15.82 -11.94
C ARG A 580 -8.02 15.95 -11.97
N TRP A 581 -7.31 14.87 -11.61
CA TRP A 581 -5.86 14.82 -11.52
C TRP A 581 -5.19 14.18 -12.74
N GLY A 582 -5.90 14.04 -13.86
CA GLY A 582 -5.34 13.59 -15.14
C GLY A 582 -4.87 12.13 -15.15
N GLN A 583 -5.41 11.29 -14.26
CA GLN A 583 -5.08 9.86 -14.19
C GLN A 583 -5.94 8.99 -15.12
N ILE A 584 -7.06 9.54 -15.60
CA ILE A 584 -7.96 8.90 -16.56
C ILE A 584 -8.20 9.87 -17.72
N GLU A 585 -8.19 9.35 -18.94
CA GLU A 585 -8.55 10.11 -20.13
C GLU A 585 -10.04 10.49 -20.14
N SER A 586 -10.37 11.68 -20.65
CA SER A 586 -11.76 12.18 -20.70
C SER A 586 -12.72 11.35 -21.57
N SER A 587 -12.19 10.46 -22.42
CA SER A 587 -12.96 9.56 -23.29
C SER A 587 -13.56 8.36 -22.54
N VAL A 588 -13.11 8.07 -21.33
CA VAL A 588 -13.50 6.89 -20.56
C VAL A 588 -14.89 7.08 -19.95
N LYS A 589 -15.77 6.09 -20.14
CA LYS A 589 -17.09 6.03 -19.50
C LYS A 589 -16.95 5.52 -18.05
N VAL A 590 -16.81 6.46 -17.12
CA VAL A 590 -16.58 6.16 -15.71
C VAL A 590 -17.78 5.50 -15.03
N GLU A 591 -19.00 5.74 -15.50
CA GLU A 591 -20.22 5.09 -15.03
C GLU A 591 -20.20 3.59 -15.29
N ASP A 592 -19.77 3.18 -16.48
CA ASP A 592 -19.65 1.76 -16.85
C ASP A 592 -18.64 1.05 -15.94
N ILE A 593 -17.54 1.72 -15.59
CA ILE A 593 -16.52 1.19 -14.68
C ILE A 593 -17.09 1.05 -13.28
N ALA A 594 -17.71 2.09 -12.73
CA ALA A 594 -18.32 2.06 -11.40
C ALA A 594 -19.35 0.92 -11.29
N MET A 595 -20.23 0.76 -12.28
CA MET A 595 -21.21 -0.32 -12.33
C MET A 595 -20.56 -1.70 -12.42
N SER A 596 -19.50 -1.83 -13.22
CA SER A 596 -18.83 -3.11 -13.41
C SER A 596 -18.00 -3.56 -12.21
N VAL A 597 -17.53 -2.63 -11.37
CA VAL A 597 -16.63 -2.90 -10.23
C VAL A 597 -17.39 -2.99 -8.91
N TYR A 598 -18.32 -2.07 -8.65
CA TYR A 598 -19.10 -2.06 -7.41
C TYR A 598 -20.40 -2.86 -7.58
N GLN A 599 -20.55 -3.91 -6.77
CA GLN A 599 -21.58 -4.96 -6.89
C GLN A 599 -22.58 -4.92 -5.71
N PRO A 600 -23.45 -3.89 -5.61
CA PRO A 600 -24.41 -3.75 -4.51
C PRO A 600 -25.46 -4.87 -4.45
N GLU A 601 -25.76 -5.53 -5.57
CA GLU A 601 -26.65 -6.70 -5.61
C GLU A 601 -26.10 -7.89 -4.82
N VAL A 602 -24.78 -8.12 -4.86
CA VAL A 602 -24.13 -9.19 -4.08
C VAL A 602 -24.15 -8.84 -2.59
N PHE A 603 -23.96 -7.57 -2.25
CA PHE A 603 -24.12 -7.07 -0.88
C PHE A 603 -25.53 -7.31 -0.35
N ARG A 604 -26.56 -6.92 -1.11
CA ARG A 604 -27.97 -7.07 -0.73
C ARG A 604 -28.32 -8.52 -0.44
N ALA A 605 -27.84 -9.46 -1.26
CA ALA A 605 -28.06 -10.88 -1.02
C ALA A 605 -27.44 -11.35 0.32
N ALA A 606 -26.23 -10.89 0.65
CA ALA A 606 -25.59 -11.19 1.94
C ALA A 606 -26.32 -10.54 3.13
N ALA A 607 -26.70 -9.27 3.00
CA ALA A 607 -27.44 -8.54 4.04
C ALA A 607 -28.83 -9.16 4.29
N GLN A 608 -29.55 -9.52 3.24
CA GLN A 608 -30.84 -10.22 3.32
C GLN A 608 -30.70 -11.57 4.02
N ALA A 609 -29.66 -12.35 3.70
CA ALA A 609 -29.39 -13.63 4.37
C ALA A 609 -29.12 -13.48 5.88
N LEU A 610 -28.66 -12.30 6.32
CA LEU A 610 -28.46 -11.95 7.73
C LEU A 610 -29.64 -11.19 8.35
N ASN A 611 -30.70 -10.91 7.59
CA ASN A 611 -31.82 -10.04 8.00
C ASN A 611 -31.35 -8.64 8.46
N LEU A 612 -30.36 -8.07 7.77
CA LEU A 612 -29.87 -6.72 8.03
C LEU A 612 -30.59 -5.70 7.12
N PRO A 613 -30.94 -4.49 7.64
CA PRO A 613 -31.42 -3.40 6.82
C PRO A 613 -30.39 -3.04 5.73
N CYS A 614 -30.85 -2.77 4.51
CA CYS A 614 -29.98 -2.50 3.38
C CYS A 614 -30.54 -1.40 2.46
N PRO A 615 -29.69 -0.49 1.94
CA PRO A 615 -30.11 0.48 0.93
C PRO A 615 -30.67 -0.15 -0.35
N GLU A 616 -31.75 0.43 -0.87
CA GLU A 616 -32.40 0.02 -2.13
C GLU A 616 -31.83 0.70 -3.36
N HIS A 617 -31.28 1.90 -3.18
CA HIS A 617 -30.64 2.67 -4.25
C HIS A 617 -29.12 2.48 -4.22
N ASP A 618 -28.52 2.48 -5.40
CA ASP A 618 -27.06 2.33 -5.54
C ASP A 618 -26.32 3.67 -5.41
N TYR A 619 -27.05 4.78 -5.45
CA TYR A 619 -26.52 6.14 -5.48
C TYR A 619 -27.18 6.97 -4.38
N LYS A 620 -26.40 7.88 -3.82
CA LYS A 620 -26.87 8.96 -2.95
C LYS A 620 -26.16 10.27 -3.32
N LEU A 621 -26.80 11.38 -3.00
CA LEU A 621 -26.20 12.70 -3.07
C LEU A 621 -25.28 12.89 -1.86
N GLU A 622 -24.02 13.28 -2.08
CA GLU A 622 -23.05 13.52 -0.99
C GLU A 622 -22.87 15.03 -0.75
N GLY A 623 -22.48 15.41 0.47
CA GLY A 623 -22.14 16.80 0.79
C GLY A 623 -23.32 17.68 1.24
N VAL A 624 -24.48 17.08 1.55
CA VAL A 624 -25.72 17.82 1.87
C VAL A 624 -26.01 17.85 3.36
N HIS A 625 -25.65 16.77 4.08
CA HIS A 625 -26.11 16.52 5.43
C HIS A 625 -25.02 16.93 6.43
N THR A 626 -25.27 18.01 7.18
CA THR A 626 -24.37 18.50 8.24
C THR A 626 -24.54 17.77 9.57
N ALA A 627 -25.58 16.93 9.68
CA ALA A 627 -25.89 16.11 10.84
C ALA A 627 -26.42 14.74 10.40
N GLY A 628 -26.62 13.84 11.36
CA GLY A 628 -27.24 12.54 11.08
C GLY A 628 -28.62 12.67 10.46
N TRP A 629 -28.95 11.75 9.55
CA TRP A 629 -30.20 11.72 8.80
C TRP A 629 -30.71 10.29 8.66
N SER A 630 -31.88 10.11 8.06
CA SER A 630 -32.49 8.80 7.87
C SER A 630 -32.70 8.51 6.40
N LEU A 631 -32.17 7.38 5.94
CA LEU A 631 -32.48 6.84 4.62
C LEU A 631 -33.70 5.92 4.74
N THR A 632 -34.75 6.21 3.97
CA THR A 632 -35.94 5.37 3.89
C THR A 632 -35.69 4.19 2.96
N ALA A 633 -35.90 2.97 3.44
CA ALA A 633 -36.07 1.74 2.66
C ALA A 633 -37.49 1.22 2.93
N GLU A 634 -38.12 0.47 2.02
CA GLU A 634 -39.53 0.03 2.12
C GLU A 634 -39.84 -0.70 3.44
N GLY A 635 -40.31 0.06 4.44
CA GLY A 635 -40.69 -0.43 5.77
C GLY A 635 -39.66 -0.19 6.88
N ASP A 636 -38.39 0.06 6.55
CA ASP A 636 -37.29 0.26 7.51
C ASP A 636 -36.57 1.60 7.32
N SER A 637 -36.10 2.21 8.42
CA SER A 637 -35.28 3.42 8.38
C SER A 637 -33.84 3.08 8.74
N ILE A 638 -32.91 3.44 7.85
CA ILE A 638 -31.47 3.29 8.10
C ILE A 638 -30.93 4.63 8.60
N ALA A 639 -30.39 4.64 9.82
CA ALA A 639 -29.72 5.82 10.36
C ALA A 639 -28.41 6.06 9.60
N MET A 640 -28.24 7.28 9.08
CA MET A 640 -27.10 7.76 8.31
C MET A 640 -26.37 8.86 9.08
N GLY A 641 -25.07 8.98 8.83
CA GLY A 641 -24.22 10.03 9.41
C GLY A 641 -24.18 11.28 8.53
N PRO A 642 -23.57 12.37 9.03
CA PRO A 642 -23.27 13.54 8.17
C PRO A 642 -22.34 13.14 7.02
N ASP A 643 -22.43 13.85 5.90
CA ASP A 643 -21.66 13.58 4.67
C ASP A 643 -21.02 14.83 4.06
N GLN A 644 -20.90 15.90 4.85
CA GLN A 644 -20.43 17.20 4.39
C GLN A 644 -18.94 17.18 3.99
N PHE A 645 -18.61 17.85 2.88
CA PHE A 645 -17.23 18.19 2.52
C PHE A 645 -16.77 19.47 3.23
N MET A 646 -15.46 19.60 3.48
CA MET A 646 -14.88 20.76 4.17
C MET A 646 -15.16 22.11 3.51
N ASP A 647 -15.43 22.13 2.20
CA ASP A 647 -15.72 23.33 1.42
C ASP A 647 -17.22 23.52 1.14
N GLY A 648 -18.08 22.66 1.71
CA GLY A 648 -19.53 22.71 1.57
C GLY A 648 -20.06 22.34 0.17
N ARG A 649 -19.21 21.81 -0.73
CA ARG A 649 -19.67 21.33 -2.03
C ARG A 649 -20.61 20.14 -1.90
N GLN A 650 -21.47 19.99 -2.90
CA GLN A 650 -22.29 18.80 -3.08
C GLN A 650 -21.76 17.99 -4.25
N PHE A 651 -21.79 16.68 -4.12
CA PHE A 651 -21.42 15.75 -5.18
C PHE A 651 -22.67 15.02 -5.69
N ASP A 652 -23.18 15.51 -6.81
CA ASP A 652 -24.27 14.91 -7.58
C ASP A 652 -23.70 14.15 -8.78
N VAL A 653 -23.94 12.84 -8.82
CA VAL A 653 -23.47 11.96 -9.91
C VAL A 653 -23.99 12.39 -11.28
N ALA A 654 -25.16 13.03 -11.35
CA ALA A 654 -25.71 13.54 -12.60
C ALA A 654 -24.97 14.79 -13.13
N ARG A 655 -24.13 15.42 -12.29
CA ARG A 655 -23.38 16.64 -12.61
C ARG A 655 -21.87 16.45 -12.46
N LEU A 656 -21.39 15.24 -12.76
CA LEU A 656 -20.00 14.84 -12.57
C LEU A 656 -19.00 15.81 -13.22
N GLN A 657 -19.22 16.18 -14.48
CA GLN A 657 -18.33 17.08 -15.22
C GLN A 657 -18.27 18.46 -14.57
N SER A 658 -19.43 19.05 -14.26
CA SER A 658 -19.52 20.36 -13.60
C SER A 658 -18.90 20.34 -12.19
N TYR A 659 -18.99 19.22 -11.48
CA TYR A 659 -18.32 19.05 -10.19
C TYR A 659 -16.80 19.17 -10.32
N ILE A 660 -16.21 18.50 -11.32
CA ILE A 660 -14.76 18.51 -11.54
C ILE A 660 -14.29 19.88 -12.05
N GLU A 661 -15.01 20.49 -12.99
CA GLU A 661 -14.71 21.82 -13.54
C GLU A 661 -14.84 22.94 -12.49
N GLY A 662 -15.65 22.72 -11.45
CA GLY A 662 -15.84 23.67 -10.37
C GLY A 662 -14.62 23.84 -9.44
N PHE A 663 -13.56 23.04 -9.59
CA PHE A 663 -12.34 23.16 -8.79
C PHE A 663 -11.33 24.11 -9.42
N ALA A 664 -10.82 25.06 -8.62
CA ALA A 664 -9.81 26.02 -9.06
C ALA A 664 -8.45 25.39 -9.40
N VAL A 665 -8.10 24.30 -8.69
CA VAL A 665 -6.87 23.53 -8.92
C VAL A 665 -7.25 22.15 -9.45
N SER A 666 -6.84 21.87 -10.70
CA SER A 666 -7.07 20.61 -11.41
C SER A 666 -6.03 20.45 -12.54
N ARG A 667 -6.00 19.27 -13.17
CA ARG A 667 -5.19 18.96 -14.36
C ARG A 667 -6.02 18.87 -15.64
N LEU A 668 -7.27 19.32 -15.60
CA LEU A 668 -8.09 19.40 -16.80
C LEU A 668 -7.52 20.44 -17.78
N PRO A 669 -7.57 20.18 -19.10
CA PRO A 669 -7.26 21.21 -20.09
C PRO A 669 -8.17 22.41 -19.86
N ARG A 670 -7.60 23.61 -19.69
CA ARG A 670 -8.40 24.84 -19.71
C ARG A 670 -8.92 24.98 -21.14
N LEU A 671 -10.24 24.97 -21.31
CA LEU A 671 -10.83 25.42 -22.57
C LEU A 671 -10.53 26.91 -22.67
N ASP A 672 -9.60 27.28 -23.55
CA ASP A 672 -9.33 28.67 -23.88
C ASP A 672 -10.62 29.26 -24.47
N ASN A 673 -11.27 30.14 -23.71
CA ASN A 673 -12.33 31.02 -24.22
C ASN A 673 -11.67 32.10 -25.10
N GLU A 674 -11.20 31.71 -26.28
CA GLU A 674 -10.89 32.62 -27.38
C GLU A 674 -11.67 32.19 -28.63
N SER A 675 -12.98 32.46 -28.61
CA SER A 675 -13.75 32.68 -29.84
C SER A 675 -14.97 33.55 -29.54
N SER A 676 -14.74 34.75 -29.01
CA SER A 676 -15.64 35.89 -29.27
C SER A 676 -15.35 36.39 -30.68
N THR A 677 -15.75 35.61 -31.69
CA THR A 677 -15.84 36.10 -33.06
C THR A 677 -17.00 37.07 -33.14
N GLU A 678 -16.66 38.29 -33.54
CA GLU A 678 -17.56 39.33 -34.04
C GLU A 678 -18.68 38.72 -34.89
N ILE A 679 -19.92 38.91 -34.46
CA ILE A 679 -21.08 38.87 -35.35
C ILE A 679 -21.66 40.27 -35.34
N GLY A 680 -21.57 40.92 -36.49
CA GLY A 680 -21.96 42.30 -36.73
C GLY A 680 -23.45 42.56 -36.62
N ASP A 681 -23.74 43.86 -36.58
CA ASP A 681 -25.06 44.48 -36.59
C ASP A 681 -26.04 43.90 -37.62
N ALA A 682 -27.25 43.57 -37.15
CA ALA A 682 -28.58 44.07 -37.61
C ALA A 682 -29.70 43.03 -37.36
N PRO A 683 -30.99 43.43 -37.33
CA PRO A 683 -31.63 44.39 -36.44
C PRO A 683 -32.81 43.77 -35.65
N ARG A 684 -33.29 44.50 -34.63
CA ARG A 684 -34.52 44.23 -33.87
C ARG A 684 -35.73 43.98 -34.80
N GLY A 685 -36.42 42.87 -34.59
CA GLY A 685 -37.71 42.59 -35.25
C GLY A 685 -38.48 41.42 -34.62
N LEU A 686 -39.52 41.78 -33.88
CA LEU A 686 -40.80 41.06 -33.72
C LEU A 686 -40.84 39.75 -32.90
N ALA A 687 -41.56 39.88 -31.78
CA ALA A 687 -42.23 38.81 -31.05
C ALA A 687 -43.21 38.03 -31.94
N GLU A 688 -43.33 36.72 -31.73
CA GLU A 688 -44.60 36.01 -31.45
C GLU A 688 -44.46 34.47 -31.48
N LYS A 689 -45.24 33.82 -30.59
CA LYS A 689 -45.86 32.47 -30.67
C LYS A 689 -45.08 31.22 -30.22
N ALA A 690 -45.45 30.79 -29.01
CA ALA A 690 -45.95 29.46 -28.61
C ALA A 690 -45.71 28.26 -29.55
N ILE A 691 -45.13 27.18 -28.99
CA ILE A 691 -45.81 25.94 -28.54
C ILE A 691 -44.96 25.32 -27.42
#